data_AF-A0A8H7VSW1-F1
#
_entry.id   AF-A0A8H7VSW1-F1
#
_cell.length_a   1.000
_cell.length_b   1.000
_cell.length_c   1.000
_cell.angle_alpha   90.00
_cell.angle_beta   90.00
_cell.angle_gamma   90.00
#
_symmetry.space_group_name_H-M   'P 1'
#
loop_
_entity.id
_entity.type
_entity.pdbx_description
1 polymer ?
#
loop_
_entity_poly.entity_id
_entity_poly.type
_entity_poly.pdbx_seq_one_letter_code
_entity_poly.pdbx_strand_id
1 'polypeptide(L)'
;MESPTLYKQEELQESSSTSTSSSADHPLQPPTIFVQDDSEQDSTFVDDRTFLDNQGRPNTSRAPSVIIETDSNTSHTKGFYNVSDSREVVDLVVNGQLPEWLIGEHYTVGPGIFDVRYSRKIEIDNILQSATSTFTLGHWFDALPLVNRFDINGERNTITYRHHLTNKRLIEKIRDHHGYAPSFPAGLFKTNSNQTMLIKFLNNGKKPKPDRVPCGQRITGNMPGIEGRLFCQDFANHVQELDPFDLTPSRIQTWDEINPEFQGYSSCPNGQYDATTGEYINFTMEIGYKSTRYHFFSISEQEPKGHKIATIWNAPTGWVNNFALTTNYIIMVIHPMLANSAAVKFAWSESILDSFNFYPSEPTLFYVISRKDNDVIACYRSNASFSLNHVNAYEDVHGSIVLDMACYNDDKITQQLSTENLRHPELMGKLEFAELRRYVLNNPQHEAHQTYVANNSFIPSAVSVTSRIGSVWNYVTGSSNQPENATGSSGWHAWMPVVEFKKLADTTLELPQINPNFKMQNYSYVYGLGFSAESSIQEGRLWDSIIKIDVNTNTVMASWHEEYCYPSEAQFVPKPIKAGEDKMTEEDAGVLISIVLDSARSTSFVLVLDAQTLQVMARVELNKLIPLSFAHGTYKLRTTFRHGRKLSHVQFGKRPYNLQDEYASSAFMLQYDEKKKHSITTDSTIQITKSMSTHSDPEELKEQELGEQQRNDDNNSIKKRFTSWFFRFNNIGPFTKGEHWALFTYLMVGFTVIIFSGELLLSKQSSGEFFELEPFNYMLGPSMEIMIQSGARFPPCMRKVDSMPSDQKYVCLHTISQNNLTPFASNRNGDLPDDSSNQLMLLDPAIELTDPRLLNSTCSLSAICGMTAFHQHRIPDQTYRLLSPLFIHTGLIHLCINMAFLVILGSRVERTINSLRFTLLYIGSGIFGHALGANFSPPTTRCSGSLFGLIGFLYVDILINWKKLERPITSLFKLLVCTGLTFFIGILPGVDTFSHMGGLIAGVLLSLFLLPVSWWPYTNSRRKFILFYLLRISSICLFGLFLGLLIHQFSISKLDQVCPYCRYISCLPINGFCD
;
A
#
# COMPACT_ATOMS: atom_id res chain seq x y z
N MET A 1 52.19 -6.33 5.54
CA MET A 1 52.68 -7.68 5.86
C MET A 1 51.52 -8.60 6.17
N GLU A 2 51.07 -9.48 5.28
CA GLU A 2 50.97 -9.42 3.80
C GLU A 2 50.28 -10.71 3.33
N SER A 3 49.17 -10.58 2.58
CA SER A 3 48.77 -11.59 1.61
C SER A 3 49.74 -11.54 0.42
N PRO A 4 49.97 -12.64 -0.30
CA PRO A 4 49.20 -12.90 -1.53
C PRO A 4 48.79 -14.40 -1.70
N THR A 5 47.56 -14.75 -2.11
CA THR A 5 47.04 -14.98 -3.50
C THR A 5 47.74 -16.12 -4.29
N LEU A 6 47.23 -16.71 -5.39
CA LEU A 6 46.17 -16.36 -6.36
C LEU A 6 45.70 -17.63 -7.14
N TYR A 7 44.38 -17.79 -7.41
CA TYR A 7 43.65 -18.55 -8.49
C TYR A 7 44.11 -19.99 -8.92
N LYS A 8 43.24 -21.01 -9.07
CA LYS A 8 41.99 -21.23 -9.86
C LYS A 8 42.24 -21.68 -11.32
N GLN A 9 41.81 -22.91 -11.65
CA GLN A 9 41.35 -23.27 -13.00
C GLN A 9 40.45 -24.53 -12.99
N GLU A 10 39.45 -24.55 -13.87
CA GLU A 10 38.66 -25.73 -14.31
C GLU A 10 39.52 -26.63 -15.27
N GLU A 11 39.11 -27.77 -15.88
CA GLU A 11 37.80 -28.33 -16.23
C GLU A 11 37.89 -29.83 -16.69
N LEU A 12 36.74 -30.44 -17.06
CA LEU A 12 36.51 -31.71 -17.84
C LEU A 12 36.58 -33.04 -17.06
N GLN A 13 35.50 -33.85 -16.99
CA GLN A 13 34.82 -34.70 -18.01
C GLN A 13 35.67 -35.92 -18.44
N GLU A 14 35.14 -37.14 -18.65
CA GLU A 14 33.77 -37.68 -18.74
C GLU A 14 33.71 -39.06 -17.98
N SER A 15 32.72 -39.98 -17.94
CA SER A 15 31.35 -40.21 -18.45
C SER A 15 30.73 -41.39 -17.63
N SER A 16 29.48 -41.87 -17.76
CA SER A 16 28.16 -41.30 -18.09
C SER A 16 27.08 -42.42 -17.98
N SER A 17 25.83 -42.13 -17.58
CA SER A 17 24.62 -42.93 -17.93
C SER A 17 23.31 -42.24 -17.53
N THR A 18 22.27 -42.43 -18.34
CA THR A 18 20.99 -41.72 -18.35
C THR A 18 20.04 -42.07 -17.19
N SER A 19 19.27 -41.07 -16.74
CA SER A 19 17.99 -41.28 -16.03
C SER A 19 16.91 -40.36 -16.62
N THR A 20 15.73 -40.94 -16.92
CA THR A 20 14.56 -40.20 -17.44
C THR A 20 13.73 -39.64 -16.29
N SER A 21 13.22 -38.42 -16.45
CA SER A 21 12.40 -37.74 -15.45
C SER A 21 10.97 -38.29 -15.38
N SER A 22 10.44 -38.41 -14.16
CA SER A 22 9.02 -38.63 -13.88
C SER A 22 8.49 -37.52 -12.97
N SER A 23 7.28 -37.03 -13.24
CA SER A 23 6.61 -36.01 -12.44
C SER A 23 6.32 -36.49 -11.02
N ALA A 24 6.59 -35.66 -10.01
CA ALA A 24 6.25 -35.94 -8.62
C ALA A 24 4.82 -35.47 -8.31
N ASP A 25 3.88 -36.40 -8.22
CA ASP A 25 2.58 -36.17 -7.60
C ASP A 25 2.70 -36.15 -6.07
N HIS A 26 1.95 -35.24 -5.43
CA HIS A 26 1.94 -35.15 -3.97
C HIS A 26 0.84 -36.06 -3.38
N PRO A 27 1.12 -36.89 -2.37
CA PRO A 27 0.12 -37.75 -1.73
C PRO A 27 -0.93 -36.92 -0.96
N LEU A 28 -2.01 -37.61 -0.53
CA LEU A 28 -3.28 -37.10 0.01
C LEU A 28 -4.36 -36.77 -1.05
N GLN A 29 -4.76 -37.78 -1.82
CA GLN A 29 -6.15 -37.92 -2.28
C GLN A 29 -6.88 -38.93 -1.38
N PRO A 30 -8.14 -38.68 -0.96
CA PRO A 30 -9.00 -39.75 -0.47
C PRO A 30 -9.30 -40.75 -1.62
N PRO A 31 -9.58 -42.03 -1.33
CA PRO A 31 -9.81 -43.03 -2.37
C PRO A 31 -11.00 -42.63 -3.26
N THR A 32 -10.76 -42.54 -4.57
CA THR A 32 -11.81 -42.20 -5.53
C THR A 32 -12.73 -43.41 -5.70
N ILE A 33 -13.94 -43.32 -5.18
CA ILE A 33 -14.99 -44.32 -5.44
C ILE A 33 -15.36 -44.22 -6.93
N PHE A 34 -15.07 -45.29 -7.67
CA PHE A 34 -15.57 -45.44 -9.03
C PHE A 34 -17.09 -45.60 -8.98
N VAL A 35 -17.82 -44.61 -9.49
CA VAL A 35 -19.23 -44.78 -9.86
C VAL A 35 -19.23 -45.54 -11.18
N GLN A 36 -19.53 -46.83 -11.10
CA GLN A 36 -19.80 -47.68 -12.25
C GLN A 36 -21.31 -47.91 -12.31
N ASP A 37 -21.90 -47.87 -13.50
CA ASP A 37 -23.34 -48.06 -13.68
C ASP A 37 -23.76 -49.49 -13.30
N ASP A 38 -24.67 -49.62 -12.34
CA ASP A 38 -25.38 -50.87 -12.04
C ASP A 38 -26.88 -50.72 -12.33
N SER A 39 -27.35 -51.45 -13.32
CA SER A 39 -28.77 -51.70 -13.59
C SER A 39 -29.29 -52.84 -12.71
N GLU A 40 -30.53 -52.72 -12.25
CA GLU A 40 -31.41 -53.80 -11.76
C GLU A 40 -30.79 -55.21 -11.51
N GLN A 41 -30.65 -55.62 -10.23
CA GLN A 41 -31.56 -56.66 -9.69
C GLN A 41 -31.40 -57.01 -8.20
N ASP A 42 -32.55 -57.40 -7.65
CA ASP A 42 -32.83 -58.29 -6.51
C ASP A 42 -32.43 -57.93 -5.07
N SER A 43 -33.09 -58.65 -4.15
CA SER A 43 -33.21 -58.30 -2.73
C SER A 43 -33.15 -59.52 -1.80
N THR A 44 -32.48 -59.39 -0.65
CA THR A 44 -32.58 -60.34 0.47
C THR A 44 -32.48 -59.63 1.83
N PHE A 45 -33.43 -59.92 2.72
CA PHE A 45 -33.43 -59.51 4.13
C PHE A 45 -32.53 -60.42 4.99
N VAL A 46 -31.73 -59.82 5.89
CA VAL A 46 -31.33 -60.36 7.21
C VAL A 46 -31.17 -59.12 8.12
N ASP A 47 -32.16 -58.71 8.91
CA ASP A 47 -32.60 -59.20 10.23
C ASP A 47 -31.61 -58.93 11.39
N ASP A 48 -32.14 -58.41 12.49
CA ASP A 48 -31.45 -57.52 13.44
C ASP A 48 -31.45 -58.09 14.87
N ARG A 49 -30.59 -59.08 15.15
CA ARG A 49 -30.55 -59.78 16.45
C ARG A 49 -29.18 -60.38 16.85
N THR A 50 -28.41 -59.68 17.68
CA THR A 50 -27.69 -60.26 18.84
C THR A 50 -27.18 -59.16 19.78
N PHE A 51 -27.79 -59.02 20.97
CA PHE A 51 -27.34 -58.10 22.04
C PHE A 51 -27.01 -58.80 23.36
N LEU A 52 -26.94 -60.14 23.37
CA LEU A 52 -26.66 -60.98 24.54
C LEU A 52 -25.67 -62.09 24.17
N ASP A 53 -24.95 -62.62 25.17
CA ASP A 53 -24.10 -63.80 25.04
C ASP A 53 -24.89 -65.13 25.07
N ASN A 54 -24.18 -66.26 24.95
CA ASN A 54 -24.75 -67.61 25.03
C ASN A 54 -25.32 -67.99 26.43
N GLN A 55 -25.33 -67.08 27.40
CA GLN A 55 -26.00 -67.22 28.70
C GLN A 55 -27.06 -66.12 28.95
N GLY A 56 -27.41 -65.34 27.92
CA GLY A 56 -28.47 -64.34 27.98
C GLY A 56 -28.10 -63.06 28.73
N ARG A 57 -26.82 -62.68 28.79
CA ARG A 57 -26.35 -61.45 29.47
C ARG A 57 -25.80 -60.40 28.50
N PRO A 58 -25.96 -59.09 28.80
CA PRO A 58 -25.29 -58.03 28.03
C PRO A 58 -23.77 -58.18 28.13
N ASN A 59 -23.09 -58.21 26.97
CA ASN A 59 -21.65 -58.40 26.91
C ASN A 59 -20.89 -57.11 27.24
N THR A 60 -20.54 -56.92 28.51
CA THR A 60 -19.83 -55.74 29.02
C THR A 60 -18.30 -55.83 28.92
N SER A 61 -17.75 -56.85 28.26
CA SER A 61 -16.31 -57.16 28.27
C SER A 61 -15.64 -57.20 26.89
N ARG A 62 -15.95 -56.21 26.04
CA ARG A 62 -15.04 -55.78 24.96
C ARG A 62 -15.42 -54.38 24.46
N ALA A 63 -14.70 -53.36 24.92
CA ALA A 63 -14.53 -52.18 24.08
C ALA A 63 -13.76 -52.62 22.82
N PRO A 64 -14.22 -52.32 21.60
CA PRO A 64 -13.41 -52.57 20.43
C PRO A 64 -12.20 -51.64 20.49
N SER A 65 -11.01 -52.22 20.66
CA SER A 65 -9.75 -51.52 20.40
C SER A 65 -9.69 -51.27 18.89
N VAL A 66 -10.30 -50.17 18.45
CA VAL A 66 -10.14 -49.67 17.09
C VAL A 66 -8.65 -49.38 16.92
N ILE A 67 -7.99 -50.17 16.07
CA ILE A 67 -6.65 -49.86 15.61
C ILE A 67 -6.85 -48.70 14.64
N ILE A 68 -6.80 -47.48 15.18
CA ILE A 68 -6.82 -46.26 14.39
C ILE A 68 -5.47 -46.24 13.67
N GLU A 69 -5.49 -46.35 12.34
CA GLU A 69 -4.27 -46.30 11.54
C GLU A 69 -3.61 -44.93 11.70
N THR A 70 -2.47 -44.90 12.38
CA THR A 70 -1.61 -43.72 12.49
C THR A 70 -0.97 -43.44 11.14
N ASP A 71 -1.09 -42.22 10.64
CA ASP A 71 -0.47 -41.82 9.39
C ASP A 71 1.06 -41.88 9.49
N SER A 72 1.69 -42.39 8.44
CA SER A 72 3.13 -42.33 8.14
C SER A 72 3.81 -40.98 8.43
N ASN A 73 3.08 -39.86 8.30
CA ASN A 73 3.59 -38.51 8.56
C ASN A 73 2.93 -37.91 9.81
N THR A 74 3.63 -37.94 10.94
CA THR A 74 3.18 -37.38 12.23
C THR A 74 3.74 -35.97 12.49
N SER A 75 3.81 -35.13 11.45
CA SER A 75 4.39 -33.77 11.52
C SER A 75 3.34 -32.66 11.57
N HIS A 76 3.69 -31.56 12.23
CA HIS A 76 2.88 -30.34 12.34
C HIS A 76 2.53 -29.72 10.97
N THR A 77 3.30 -30.03 9.92
CA THR A 77 3.15 -29.46 8.56
C THR A 77 1.74 -29.63 8.00
N LYS A 78 1.02 -30.68 8.41
CA LYS A 78 -0.42 -30.90 8.13
C LYS A 78 -1.31 -29.71 8.50
N GLY A 79 -0.97 -28.97 9.55
CA GLY A 79 -1.65 -27.76 9.99
C GLY A 79 -1.48 -26.55 9.08
N PHE A 80 -0.67 -26.65 8.02
CA PHE A 80 -0.28 -25.54 7.14
C PHE A 80 -0.70 -25.77 5.67
N TYR A 81 -1.76 -26.55 5.45
CA TYR A 81 -2.38 -26.78 4.14
C TYR A 81 -3.83 -26.28 4.09
N ASN A 82 -4.38 -26.19 2.88
CA ASN A 82 -5.76 -25.78 2.64
C ASN A 82 -6.79 -26.73 3.27
N VAL A 83 -7.86 -26.17 3.83
CA VAL A 83 -9.04 -26.95 4.25
C VAL A 83 -10.32 -26.55 3.52
N SER A 84 -11.28 -27.47 3.50
CA SER A 84 -12.58 -27.29 2.83
C SER A 84 -13.54 -26.39 3.61
N ASP A 85 -14.18 -25.47 2.92
CA ASP A 85 -15.37 -24.77 3.43
C ASP A 85 -16.57 -25.74 3.50
N SER A 86 -17.43 -25.59 4.50
CA SER A 86 -18.77 -26.19 4.54
C SER A 86 -19.72 -25.16 5.16
N ARG A 87 -21.02 -25.40 5.02
CA ARG A 87 -22.10 -24.62 5.68
C ARG A 87 -23.00 -25.47 6.55
N GLU A 88 -22.67 -26.75 6.69
CA GLU A 88 -23.33 -27.69 7.57
C GLU A 88 -23.01 -27.34 9.03
N VAL A 89 -23.97 -27.64 9.91
CA VAL A 89 -23.78 -27.60 11.37
C VAL A 89 -23.66 -29.05 11.81
N VAL A 90 -22.62 -29.36 12.57
CA VAL A 90 -22.29 -30.72 13.00
C VAL A 90 -22.49 -30.80 14.52
N ASP A 91 -23.37 -31.68 14.96
CA ASP A 91 -23.48 -32.05 16.38
C ASP A 91 -22.29 -32.94 16.74
N LEU A 92 -21.50 -32.54 17.75
CA LEU A 92 -20.28 -33.25 18.14
C LEU A 92 -20.50 -34.16 19.35
N VAL A 93 -19.85 -35.33 19.33
CA VAL A 93 -19.85 -36.28 20.45
C VAL A 93 -18.83 -35.82 21.50
N VAL A 94 -19.33 -35.41 22.66
CA VAL A 94 -18.50 -34.96 23.79
C VAL A 94 -18.03 -36.17 24.60
N ASN A 95 -16.73 -36.46 24.58
CA ASN A 95 -16.13 -37.47 25.45
C ASN A 95 -15.63 -36.80 26.73
N GLY A 96 -16.20 -37.18 27.88
CA GLY A 96 -15.99 -36.47 29.16
C GLY A 96 -17.21 -35.63 29.54
N GLN A 97 -17.03 -34.70 30.46
CA GLN A 97 -18.12 -33.91 31.05
C GLN A 97 -17.75 -32.42 31.09
N LEU A 98 -18.52 -31.61 30.36
CA LEU A 98 -18.45 -30.16 30.42
C LEU A 98 -19.02 -29.65 31.77
N PRO A 99 -18.49 -28.56 32.35
CA PRO A 99 -19.10 -27.92 33.51
C PRO A 99 -20.49 -27.40 33.16
N GLU A 100 -21.51 -27.63 34.01
CA GLU A 100 -22.91 -27.22 33.75
C GLU A 100 -23.03 -25.72 33.41
N TRP A 101 -22.22 -24.87 34.06
CA TRP A 101 -22.20 -23.42 33.86
C TRP A 101 -21.59 -22.96 32.53
N LEU A 102 -20.93 -23.84 31.79
CA LEU A 102 -20.26 -23.53 30.51
C LEU A 102 -21.30 -23.49 29.37
N ILE A 103 -22.04 -22.38 29.29
CA ILE A 103 -23.07 -22.16 28.27
C ILE A 103 -22.72 -20.91 27.46
N GLY A 104 -22.43 -21.08 26.17
CA GLY A 104 -21.92 -19.98 25.37
C GLY A 104 -21.60 -20.33 23.93
N GLU A 105 -20.91 -19.39 23.28
CA GLU A 105 -20.49 -19.48 21.89
C GLU A 105 -18.99 -19.13 21.84
N HIS A 106 -18.15 -20.11 21.54
CA HIS A 106 -16.73 -19.90 21.31
C HIS A 106 -16.49 -19.66 19.82
N TYR A 107 -15.80 -18.57 19.50
CA TYR A 107 -15.42 -18.22 18.14
C TYR A 107 -13.89 -18.16 18.04
N THR A 108 -13.32 -18.75 17.00
CA THR A 108 -11.91 -18.54 16.63
C THR A 108 -11.83 -18.09 15.19
N VAL A 109 -10.79 -17.31 14.87
CA VAL A 109 -10.32 -17.13 13.51
C VAL A 109 -8.94 -17.77 13.41
N GLY A 110 -8.55 -18.21 12.21
CA GLY A 110 -7.25 -18.81 11.94
C GLY A 110 -7.05 -19.00 10.45
N PRO A 111 -5.92 -19.57 10.02
CA PRO A 111 -5.65 -19.80 8.61
C PRO A 111 -6.59 -20.87 8.04
N GLY A 112 -6.99 -20.72 6.77
CA GLY A 112 -7.90 -21.65 6.09
C GLY A 112 -7.46 -22.03 4.68
N ILE A 113 -6.95 -21.07 3.91
CA ILE A 113 -6.37 -21.27 2.58
C ILE A 113 -4.99 -20.62 2.54
N PHE A 114 -3.97 -21.42 2.29
CA PHE A 114 -2.59 -21.00 2.04
C PHE A 114 -2.28 -20.95 0.54
N ASP A 115 -2.86 -21.86 -0.25
CA ASP A 115 -2.54 -22.05 -1.67
C ASP A 115 -3.75 -21.82 -2.58
N VAL A 116 -3.62 -20.94 -3.57
CA VAL A 116 -4.63 -20.76 -4.62
C VAL A 116 -4.07 -21.29 -5.94
N ARG A 117 -4.48 -22.52 -6.30
CA ARG A 117 -4.20 -23.10 -7.62
C ARG A 117 -4.98 -22.37 -8.72
N TYR A 118 -4.31 -22.07 -9.83
CA TYR A 118 -4.84 -21.41 -11.02
C TYR A 118 -4.24 -22.00 -12.31
N SER A 119 -4.90 -21.81 -13.45
CA SER A 119 -4.40 -22.27 -14.75
C SER A 119 -3.56 -21.19 -15.43
N ARG A 120 -2.40 -21.56 -15.98
CA ARG A 120 -1.49 -20.70 -16.73
C ARG A 120 -1.10 -21.37 -18.04
N LYS A 121 -1.10 -20.63 -19.15
CA LYS A 121 -0.49 -21.12 -20.40
C LYS A 121 1.03 -20.99 -20.32
N ILE A 122 1.71 -22.06 -20.68
CA ILE A 122 3.17 -22.11 -20.85
C ILE A 122 3.49 -22.64 -22.25
N GLU A 123 4.61 -22.21 -22.81
CA GLU A 123 5.08 -22.66 -24.11
C GLU A 123 6.13 -23.75 -23.91
N ILE A 124 5.88 -24.92 -24.49
CA ILE A 124 6.80 -26.06 -24.53
C ILE A 124 6.86 -26.50 -25.99
N ASP A 125 8.06 -26.57 -26.56
CA ASP A 125 8.30 -26.95 -27.97
C ASP A 125 7.45 -26.17 -28.99
N ASN A 126 7.32 -24.85 -28.77
CA ASN A 126 6.47 -23.90 -29.52
C ASN A 126 4.96 -24.23 -29.49
N ILE A 127 4.50 -25.03 -28.53
CA ILE A 127 3.08 -25.37 -28.30
C ILE A 127 2.63 -24.77 -26.97
N LEU A 128 1.54 -23.99 -27.01
CA LEU A 128 0.90 -23.42 -25.82
C LEU A 128 0.09 -24.48 -25.06
N GLN A 129 0.69 -25.05 -24.03
CA GLN A 129 0.07 -26.02 -23.12
C GLN A 129 -0.51 -25.32 -21.89
N SER A 130 -1.54 -25.89 -21.26
CA SER A 130 -2.15 -25.35 -20.03
C SER A 130 -1.60 -26.07 -18.81
N ALA A 131 -0.74 -25.41 -18.05
CA ALA A 131 -0.22 -25.90 -16.78
C ALA A 131 -1.06 -25.39 -15.60
N THR A 132 -1.00 -26.10 -14.48
CA THR A 132 -1.46 -25.58 -13.19
C THR A 132 -0.29 -24.86 -12.50
N SER A 133 -0.56 -23.69 -11.94
CA SER A 133 0.38 -22.95 -11.09
C SER A 133 -0.29 -22.63 -9.76
N THR A 134 0.51 -22.41 -8.72
CA THR A 134 0.02 -22.10 -7.37
C THR A 134 0.42 -20.68 -6.99
N PHE A 135 -0.50 -19.92 -6.41
CA PHE A 135 -0.20 -18.71 -5.67
C PHE A 135 -0.23 -19.06 -4.17
N THR A 136 0.91 -18.99 -3.49
CA THR A 136 1.03 -19.35 -2.07
C THR A 136 1.18 -18.10 -1.22
N LEU A 137 0.43 -18.04 -0.12
CA LEU A 137 0.47 -16.97 0.87
C LEU A 137 1.69 -17.19 1.78
N GLY A 138 2.61 -16.23 1.80
CA GLY A 138 4.01 -16.42 2.23
C GLY A 138 4.23 -16.48 3.75
N HIS A 139 3.23 -16.13 4.55
CA HIS A 139 3.30 -16.17 6.02
C HIS A 139 2.09 -16.87 6.63
N TRP A 140 2.25 -17.43 7.83
CA TRP A 140 1.14 -17.95 8.64
C TRP A 140 0.04 -16.89 8.83
N PHE A 141 0.47 -15.64 8.99
CA PHE A 141 -0.37 -14.45 9.19
C PHE A 141 -1.15 -14.00 7.93
N ASP A 142 -0.77 -14.48 6.74
CA ASP A 142 -1.34 -14.05 5.45
C ASP A 142 -2.42 -15.01 4.91
N ALA A 143 -2.42 -16.25 5.41
CA ALA A 143 -3.34 -17.29 4.97
C ALA A 143 -4.80 -16.87 5.19
N LEU A 144 -5.65 -17.11 4.18
CA LEU A 144 -7.00 -16.54 4.18
C LEU A 144 -7.85 -17.13 5.30
N PRO A 145 -8.58 -16.30 6.08
CA PRO A 145 -9.22 -16.71 7.31
C PRO A 145 -10.31 -17.78 7.14
N LEU A 146 -10.19 -18.80 7.98
CA LEU A 146 -11.25 -19.69 8.43
C LEU A 146 -11.76 -19.16 9.77
N VAL A 147 -13.07 -18.91 9.86
CA VAL A 147 -13.73 -18.62 11.13
C VAL A 147 -14.42 -19.89 11.62
N ASN A 148 -14.21 -20.27 12.87
CA ASN A 148 -14.88 -21.40 13.52
C ASN A 148 -15.86 -20.88 14.58
N ARG A 149 -16.95 -21.60 14.78
CA ARG A 149 -17.90 -21.38 15.88
C ARG A 149 -18.27 -22.72 16.53
N PHE A 150 -18.22 -22.73 17.86
CA PHE A 150 -18.66 -23.83 18.71
C PHE A 150 -19.73 -23.29 19.66
N ASP A 151 -20.98 -23.72 19.49
CA ASP A 151 -22.03 -23.48 20.48
C ASP A 151 -21.92 -24.56 21.56
N ILE A 152 -21.60 -24.14 22.78
CA ILE A 152 -21.30 -25.03 23.91
C ILE A 152 -22.45 -24.96 24.91
N ASN A 153 -22.93 -26.11 25.37
CA ASN A 153 -23.93 -26.21 26.42
C ASN A 153 -23.55 -27.30 27.43
N GLY A 154 -23.04 -26.88 28.59
CA GLY A 154 -22.66 -27.74 29.71
C GLY A 154 -23.82 -28.53 30.32
N GLU A 155 -24.96 -27.88 30.59
CA GLU A 155 -26.18 -28.53 31.13
C GLU A 155 -26.63 -29.77 30.33
N ARG A 156 -26.36 -29.77 29.02
CA ARG A 156 -26.73 -30.87 28.10
C ARG A 156 -25.54 -31.75 27.69
N ASN A 157 -24.32 -31.37 28.08
CA ASN A 157 -23.07 -31.94 27.60
C ASN A 157 -22.96 -32.01 26.06
N THR A 158 -23.39 -30.95 25.36
CA THR A 158 -23.41 -30.90 23.88
C THR A 158 -22.57 -29.75 23.33
N ILE A 159 -21.88 -29.97 22.21
CA ILE A 159 -21.28 -28.92 21.38
C ILE A 159 -21.77 -29.07 19.93
N THR A 160 -22.17 -27.97 19.30
CA THR A 160 -22.45 -27.95 17.84
C THR A 160 -21.41 -27.06 17.14
N TYR A 161 -20.80 -27.57 16.08
CA TYR A 161 -19.71 -26.91 15.35
C TYR A 161 -20.10 -26.48 13.94
N ARG A 162 -19.53 -25.35 13.50
CA ARG A 162 -19.50 -24.90 12.12
C ARG A 162 -18.26 -24.04 11.84
N HIS A 163 -17.92 -23.86 10.57
CA HIS A 163 -16.88 -22.94 10.12
C HIS A 163 -17.30 -22.19 8.85
N HIS A 164 -16.55 -21.15 8.46
CA HIS A 164 -16.66 -20.54 7.15
C HIS A 164 -15.35 -19.87 6.68
N LEU A 165 -15.01 -20.03 5.39
CA LEU A 165 -14.01 -19.20 4.69
C LEU A 165 -14.65 -17.88 4.23
N THR A 166 -14.26 -16.75 4.82
CA THR A 166 -14.88 -15.45 4.49
C THR A 166 -14.45 -14.89 3.13
N ASN A 167 -13.29 -15.30 2.61
CA ASN A 167 -12.63 -14.64 1.46
C ASN A 167 -12.79 -15.31 0.08
N LYS A 168 -13.93 -15.94 -0.19
CA LYS A 168 -14.16 -16.66 -1.46
C LYS A 168 -13.92 -15.80 -2.72
N ARG A 169 -14.37 -14.54 -2.74
CA ARG A 169 -14.17 -13.62 -3.87
C ARG A 169 -12.74 -13.07 -4.00
N LEU A 170 -11.89 -13.27 -3.00
CA LEU A 170 -10.45 -13.03 -3.10
C LEU A 170 -9.76 -14.21 -3.78
N ILE A 171 -10.13 -15.45 -3.42
CA ILE A 171 -9.63 -16.68 -4.08
C ILE A 171 -9.95 -16.65 -5.58
N GLU A 172 -11.17 -16.26 -5.96
CA GLU A 172 -11.57 -16.01 -7.36
C GLU A 172 -10.63 -14.99 -8.03
N LYS A 173 -10.49 -13.78 -7.44
CA LYS A 173 -9.62 -12.71 -7.95
C LYS A 173 -8.17 -13.18 -8.16
N ILE A 174 -7.63 -13.99 -7.25
CA ILE A 174 -6.27 -14.53 -7.33
C ILE A 174 -6.14 -15.50 -8.50
N ARG A 175 -7.15 -16.34 -8.78
CA ARG A 175 -7.16 -17.22 -9.95
C ARG A 175 -7.23 -16.44 -11.26
N ASP A 176 -8.19 -15.51 -11.35
CA ASP A 176 -8.51 -14.73 -12.55
C ASP A 176 -7.35 -13.81 -12.99
N HIS A 177 -6.48 -13.42 -12.06
CA HIS A 177 -5.40 -12.45 -12.30
C HIS A 177 -4.01 -12.94 -11.85
N HIS A 178 -3.85 -14.25 -11.61
CA HIS A 178 -2.59 -14.92 -11.24
C HIS A 178 -1.90 -14.30 -10.00
N GLY A 179 -2.70 -13.76 -9.08
CA GLY A 179 -2.29 -12.92 -7.96
C GLY A 179 -3.31 -11.80 -7.70
N TYR A 180 -3.01 -10.92 -6.74
CA TYR A 180 -3.89 -9.80 -6.37
C TYR A 180 -3.10 -8.63 -5.82
N ALA A 181 -3.54 -7.40 -6.12
CA ALA A 181 -3.18 -6.24 -5.34
C ALA A 181 -4.10 -6.12 -4.10
N PRO A 182 -3.56 -5.98 -2.88
CA PRO A 182 -4.32 -5.66 -1.68
C PRO A 182 -4.80 -4.20 -1.70
N SER A 183 -6.01 -3.95 -1.20
CA SER A 183 -6.50 -2.58 -0.94
C SER A 183 -5.75 -1.89 0.19
N PHE A 184 -5.31 -2.67 1.19
CA PHE A 184 -4.53 -2.22 2.33
C PHE A 184 -3.25 -3.06 2.41
N PRO A 185 -2.08 -2.55 1.96
CA PRO A 185 -0.86 -3.35 1.88
C PRO A 185 -0.35 -3.78 3.27
N ALA A 186 -0.59 -2.93 4.27
CA ALA A 186 -0.27 -3.20 5.67
C ALA A 186 -1.03 -4.38 6.29
N GLY A 187 -1.99 -4.99 5.58
CA GLY A 187 -2.64 -6.24 6.00
C GLY A 187 -1.89 -7.52 5.63
N LEU A 188 -0.76 -7.43 4.88
CA LEU A 188 0.05 -8.58 4.47
C LEU A 188 1.43 -8.56 5.12
N PHE A 189 1.86 -9.71 5.62
CA PHE A 189 3.10 -9.86 6.39
C PHE A 189 4.32 -10.29 5.55
N LYS A 190 4.20 -11.27 4.63
CA LYS A 190 5.31 -11.68 3.73
C LYS A 190 4.89 -11.96 2.27
N THR A 191 3.59 -11.99 1.96
CA THR A 191 3.09 -12.38 0.63
C THR A 191 3.46 -11.37 -0.46
N ASN A 192 4.21 -11.81 -1.46
CA ASN A 192 4.43 -11.06 -2.70
C ASN A 192 3.13 -10.97 -3.52
N SER A 193 2.88 -9.79 -4.08
CA SER A 193 1.74 -9.47 -4.92
C SER A 193 2.22 -9.38 -6.37
N ASN A 194 1.90 -10.37 -7.20
CA ASN A 194 2.21 -10.42 -8.65
C ASN A 194 1.57 -9.28 -9.49
N GLN A 195 1.14 -8.16 -8.89
CA GLN A 195 0.50 -7.01 -9.51
C GLN A 195 1.23 -5.73 -9.13
N THR A 196 1.63 -4.94 -10.13
CA THR A 196 2.46 -3.75 -9.93
C THR A 196 1.79 -2.70 -9.06
N MET A 197 2.58 -2.07 -8.18
CA MET A 197 2.17 -1.01 -7.26
C MET A 197 1.38 0.14 -7.91
N LEU A 198 1.58 0.39 -9.21
CA LEU A 198 0.82 1.36 -10.02
C LEU A 198 -0.70 1.14 -9.97
N ILE A 199 -1.17 -0.11 -9.81
CA ILE A 199 -2.59 -0.42 -9.75
C ILE A 199 -3.29 0.22 -8.54
N LYS A 200 -2.55 0.52 -7.45
CA LYS A 200 -3.07 1.25 -6.28
C LYS A 200 -3.48 2.68 -6.65
N PHE A 201 -2.78 3.32 -7.60
CA PHE A 201 -3.10 4.66 -8.12
C PHE A 201 -4.17 4.63 -9.23
N LEU A 202 -4.35 3.50 -9.92
CA LEU A 202 -5.37 3.30 -10.96
C LEU A 202 -6.73 2.83 -10.40
N ASN A 203 -6.79 2.42 -9.13
CA ASN A 203 -8.00 1.85 -8.54
C ASN A 203 -9.06 2.95 -8.27
N ASN A 204 -10.15 2.93 -9.05
CA ASN A 204 -11.17 3.99 -9.11
C ASN A 204 -12.11 4.06 -7.90
N GLY A 205 -11.59 4.19 -6.68
CA GLY A 205 -12.31 4.65 -5.48
C GLY A 205 -13.53 3.84 -5.02
N LYS A 206 -13.78 2.65 -5.59
CA LYS A 206 -14.88 1.78 -5.18
C LYS A 206 -14.51 1.09 -3.87
N LYS A 207 -15.38 1.19 -2.86
CA LYS A 207 -15.21 0.45 -1.59
C LYS A 207 -15.01 -1.04 -1.87
N PRO A 208 -14.10 -1.72 -1.17
CA PRO A 208 -13.93 -3.16 -1.32
C PRO A 208 -15.22 -3.89 -0.92
N LYS A 209 -15.44 -5.06 -1.52
CA LYS A 209 -16.45 -6.00 -1.01
C LYS A 209 -15.86 -6.72 0.23
N PRO A 210 -16.65 -7.03 1.27
CA PRO A 210 -16.13 -7.67 2.49
C PRO A 210 -15.34 -8.94 2.19
N ASP A 211 -15.92 -9.85 1.39
CA ASP A 211 -15.33 -11.11 0.93
C ASP A 211 -14.11 -10.98 -0.01
N ARG A 212 -13.57 -9.77 -0.21
CA ARG A 212 -12.36 -9.48 -0.99
C ARG A 212 -11.18 -8.96 -0.17
N VAL A 213 -11.30 -8.85 1.16
CA VAL A 213 -10.22 -8.38 2.06
C VAL A 213 -10.05 -9.35 3.22
N PRO A 214 -8.83 -9.85 3.50
CA PRO A 214 -8.59 -10.79 4.59
C PRO A 214 -8.58 -10.09 5.95
N CYS A 215 -9.17 -10.74 6.95
CA CYS A 215 -9.21 -10.28 8.34
C CYS A 215 -8.99 -11.49 9.26
N GLY A 216 -7.73 -11.80 9.59
CA GLY A 216 -7.35 -13.09 10.16
C GLY A 216 -6.54 -13.06 11.46
N GLN A 217 -6.31 -11.90 12.07
CA GLN A 217 -5.42 -11.75 13.25
C GLN A 217 -6.16 -11.83 14.58
N ARG A 218 -7.41 -11.35 14.62
CA ARG A 218 -8.27 -11.34 15.82
C ARG A 218 -9.73 -11.47 15.42
N ILE A 219 -10.51 -12.16 16.24
CA ILE A 219 -11.98 -12.09 16.22
C ILE A 219 -12.50 -11.57 17.57
N THR A 220 -13.41 -10.61 17.54
CA THR A 220 -14.05 -10.04 18.73
C THR A 220 -15.57 -9.98 18.57
N GLY A 221 -16.25 -10.25 19.67
CA GLY A 221 -17.71 -10.17 19.78
C GLY A 221 -18.21 -9.03 20.66
N ASN A 222 -17.30 -8.25 21.24
CA ASN A 222 -17.58 -7.17 22.19
C ASN A 222 -17.14 -5.84 21.57
N MET A 223 -18.05 -5.16 20.89
CA MET A 223 -17.89 -3.76 20.47
C MET A 223 -19.07 -2.93 20.97
N PRO A 224 -18.83 -1.79 21.67
CA PRO A 224 -19.87 -0.96 22.26
C PRO A 224 -20.94 -0.48 21.26
N GLY A 225 -22.20 -0.48 21.68
CA GLY A 225 -23.34 0.01 20.89
C GLY A 225 -23.77 -0.90 19.74
N ILE A 226 -23.10 -2.04 19.54
CA ILE A 226 -23.39 -3.00 18.46
C ILE A 226 -23.40 -4.44 18.98
N GLU A 227 -24.15 -4.68 20.06
CA GLU A 227 -24.34 -6.00 20.65
C GLU A 227 -24.78 -7.08 19.63
N GLY A 228 -24.46 -8.34 19.95
CA GLY A 228 -24.80 -9.50 19.14
C GLY A 228 -23.89 -9.75 17.93
N ARG A 229 -23.29 -8.71 17.32
CA ARG A 229 -22.44 -8.85 16.13
C ARG A 229 -21.06 -9.47 16.42
N LEU A 230 -20.34 -9.79 15.35
CA LEU A 230 -19.05 -10.45 15.35
C LEU A 230 -18.12 -9.69 14.38
N PHE A 231 -16.87 -9.47 14.77
CA PHE A 231 -15.94 -8.62 14.03
C PHE A 231 -14.56 -9.26 13.91
N CYS A 232 -14.00 -9.28 12.69
CA CYS A 232 -12.63 -9.73 12.41
C CYS A 232 -11.73 -8.55 12.06
N GLN A 233 -10.46 -8.64 12.46
CA GLN A 233 -9.45 -7.59 12.32
C GLN A 233 -8.12 -8.14 11.80
N ASP A 234 -7.33 -7.26 11.19
CA ASP A 234 -5.94 -7.44 10.77
C ASP A 234 -5.14 -6.16 11.09
N PHE A 235 -3.92 -6.06 10.54
CA PHE A 235 -3.06 -4.87 10.69
C PHE A 235 -3.49 -3.67 9.84
N ALA A 236 -4.43 -3.81 8.90
CA ALA A 236 -4.86 -2.70 8.05
C ALA A 236 -5.79 -1.72 8.80
N ASN A 237 -6.09 -0.57 8.19
CA ASN A 237 -6.96 0.45 8.79
C ASN A 237 -8.47 0.10 8.71
N HIS A 238 -8.86 -1.15 8.99
CA HIS A 238 -10.24 -1.59 8.81
C HIS A 238 -10.70 -2.68 9.78
N VAL A 239 -12.03 -2.84 9.83
CA VAL A 239 -12.72 -3.95 10.51
C VAL A 239 -13.72 -4.59 9.55
N GLN A 240 -13.84 -5.92 9.61
CA GLN A 240 -14.83 -6.71 8.88
C GLN A 240 -15.91 -7.18 9.86
N GLU A 241 -17.17 -6.91 9.53
CA GLU A 241 -18.34 -7.39 10.26
C GLU A 241 -18.78 -8.74 9.68
N LEU A 242 -19.03 -9.71 10.55
CA LEU A 242 -19.56 -11.03 10.22
C LEU A 242 -20.96 -11.20 10.82
N ASP A 243 -21.81 -11.98 10.14
CA ASP A 243 -22.99 -12.55 10.76
C ASP A 243 -22.57 -13.60 11.83
N PRO A 244 -23.04 -13.52 13.09
CA PRO A 244 -22.63 -14.45 14.14
C PRO A 244 -23.20 -15.87 13.93
N PHE A 245 -24.30 -16.02 13.18
CA PHE A 245 -24.97 -17.30 12.99
C PHE A 245 -24.38 -18.12 11.84
N ASP A 246 -24.17 -17.49 10.69
CA ASP A 246 -23.68 -18.16 9.46
C ASP A 246 -22.23 -17.83 9.07
N LEU A 247 -21.58 -16.91 9.80
CA LEU A 247 -20.19 -16.48 9.65
C LEU A 247 -19.89 -15.77 8.30
N THR A 248 -20.91 -15.35 7.55
CA THR A 248 -20.69 -14.59 6.30
C THR A 248 -20.28 -13.14 6.56
N PRO A 249 -19.33 -12.58 5.78
CA PRO A 249 -18.90 -11.21 5.95
C PRO A 249 -19.93 -10.23 5.38
N SER A 250 -20.63 -9.52 6.27
CA SER A 250 -21.72 -8.59 5.95
C SER A 250 -21.21 -7.23 5.47
N ARG A 251 -20.15 -6.71 6.11
CA ARG A 251 -19.66 -5.34 5.91
C ARG A 251 -18.16 -5.25 6.13
N ILE A 252 -17.55 -4.23 5.53
CA ILE A 252 -16.19 -3.76 5.78
C ILE A 252 -16.25 -2.24 5.98
N GLN A 253 -15.54 -1.73 6.98
CA GLN A 253 -15.49 -0.29 7.31
C GLN A 253 -14.08 0.08 7.79
N THR A 254 -13.58 1.25 7.41
CA THR A 254 -12.32 1.80 7.92
C THR A 254 -12.56 2.68 9.15
N TRP A 255 -11.56 2.87 10.01
CA TRP A 255 -11.74 3.66 11.24
C TRP A 255 -12.06 5.14 10.95
N ASP A 256 -11.54 5.70 9.86
CA ASP A 256 -11.85 7.07 9.41
C ASP A 256 -13.30 7.23 8.90
N GLU A 257 -13.97 6.14 8.50
CA GLU A 257 -15.40 6.13 8.20
C GLU A 257 -16.28 6.10 9.47
N ILE A 258 -15.72 5.80 10.65
CA ILE A 258 -16.42 5.90 11.93
C ILE A 258 -16.27 7.33 12.47
N ASN A 259 -15.03 7.83 12.51
CA ASN A 259 -14.71 9.20 12.86
C ASN A 259 -13.54 9.73 12.00
N PRO A 260 -13.70 10.84 11.26
CA PRO A 260 -12.63 11.44 10.45
C PRO A 260 -11.36 11.86 11.22
N GLU A 261 -11.33 11.79 12.55
CA GLU A 261 -10.09 11.94 13.33
C GLU A 261 -9.23 10.67 13.39
N PHE A 262 -9.78 9.48 13.11
CA PHE A 262 -9.09 8.18 13.22
C PHE A 262 -8.34 7.87 11.92
N GLN A 263 -7.41 8.77 11.55
CA GLN A 263 -6.67 8.71 10.29
C GLN A 263 -5.47 7.76 10.39
N GLY A 264 -5.25 6.92 9.37
CA GLY A 264 -4.10 6.02 9.32
C GLY A 264 -4.08 5.10 8.08
N TYR A 265 -2.93 4.44 7.88
CA TYR A 265 -2.74 3.40 6.87
C TYR A 265 -2.95 1.99 7.43
N SER A 266 -2.69 1.83 8.72
CA SER A 266 -2.83 0.60 9.51
C SER A 266 -3.50 0.90 10.85
N SER A 267 -4.00 -0.15 11.50
CA SER A 267 -4.47 -0.13 12.88
C SER A 267 -3.95 -1.35 13.64
N CYS A 268 -3.97 -1.31 14.97
CA CYS A 268 -3.58 -2.47 15.77
C CYS A 268 -4.68 -3.56 15.69
N PRO A 269 -4.34 -4.83 15.38
CA PRO A 269 -5.30 -5.93 15.35
C PRO A 269 -5.80 -6.29 16.75
N ASN A 270 -4.97 -6.09 17.78
CA ASN A 270 -5.28 -6.38 19.18
C ASN A 270 -5.77 -5.15 19.94
N GLY A 271 -6.84 -4.55 19.43
CA GLY A 271 -7.61 -3.51 20.13
C GLY A 271 -8.23 -4.02 21.45
N GLN A 272 -8.35 -3.11 22.41
CA GLN A 272 -8.52 -3.44 23.83
C GLN A 272 -9.88 -2.97 24.36
N TYR A 273 -10.74 -3.92 24.73
CA TYR A 273 -11.96 -3.64 25.49
C TYR A 273 -11.67 -3.49 26.99
N ASP A 274 -12.28 -2.48 27.62
CA ASP A 274 -12.32 -2.24 29.06
C ASP A 274 -13.73 -2.54 29.59
N ALA A 275 -13.85 -3.62 30.38
CA ALA A 275 -15.12 -4.06 30.96
C ALA A 275 -15.61 -3.20 32.14
N THR A 276 -14.79 -2.25 32.62
CA THR A 276 -15.11 -1.32 33.73
C THR A 276 -15.78 -0.06 33.20
N THR A 277 -15.25 0.51 32.11
CA THR A 277 -15.79 1.73 31.49
C THR A 277 -16.76 1.43 30.34
N GLY A 278 -16.74 0.21 29.79
CA GLY A 278 -17.52 -0.15 28.60
C GLY A 278 -16.93 0.40 27.30
N GLU A 279 -15.64 0.75 27.32
CA GLU A 279 -14.93 1.34 26.17
C GLU A 279 -14.21 0.27 25.34
N TYR A 280 -14.17 0.50 24.03
CA TYR A 280 -13.24 -0.16 23.12
C TYR A 280 -12.17 0.85 22.71
N ILE A 281 -10.93 0.59 23.11
CA ILE A 281 -9.76 1.44 22.83
C ILE A 281 -8.95 0.80 21.70
N ASN A 282 -8.49 1.60 20.73
CA ASN A 282 -7.50 1.16 19.74
C ASN A 282 -6.68 2.37 19.23
N PHE A 283 -5.77 2.16 18.26
CA PHE A 283 -5.09 3.25 17.57
C PHE A 283 -5.02 3.05 16.04
N THR A 284 -4.95 4.17 15.32
CA THR A 284 -4.59 4.22 13.88
C THR A 284 -3.20 4.82 13.69
N MET A 285 -2.51 4.42 12.63
CA MET A 285 -1.11 4.76 12.35
C MET A 285 -0.98 5.63 11.10
N GLU A 286 -0.79 6.94 11.26
CA GLU A 286 -0.57 7.88 10.15
C GLU A 286 0.93 8.11 9.90
N ILE A 287 1.41 7.56 8.78
CA ILE A 287 2.83 7.50 8.44
C ILE A 287 3.30 8.78 7.77
N GLY A 288 4.35 9.39 8.31
CA GLY A 288 5.05 10.53 7.72
C GLY A 288 6.42 10.15 7.17
N TYR A 289 7.04 11.07 6.41
CA TYR A 289 8.32 10.88 5.72
C TYR A 289 9.57 10.73 6.64
N LYS A 290 9.42 10.78 7.97
CA LYS A 290 10.51 10.62 8.94
C LYS A 290 10.06 10.06 10.29
N SER A 291 8.83 10.35 10.66
CA SER A 291 8.19 9.91 11.89
C SER A 291 6.73 9.56 11.62
N THR A 292 6.17 8.72 12.49
CA THR A 292 4.78 8.28 12.41
C THR A 292 3.98 8.87 13.58
N ARG A 293 2.69 9.07 13.35
CA ARG A 293 1.72 9.52 14.36
C ARG A 293 0.78 8.37 14.69
N TYR A 294 0.69 8.05 15.98
CA TYR A 294 -0.20 7.00 16.48
C TYR A 294 -1.37 7.68 17.19
N HIS A 295 -2.55 7.62 16.58
CA HIS A 295 -3.77 8.28 17.04
C HIS A 295 -4.59 7.29 17.86
N PHE A 296 -4.54 7.41 19.18
CA PHE A 296 -5.32 6.57 20.10
C PHE A 296 -6.74 7.10 20.23
N PHE A 297 -7.72 6.21 20.25
CA PHE A 297 -9.14 6.54 20.32
C PHE A 297 -9.93 5.57 21.20
N SER A 298 -11.03 6.06 21.75
CA SER A 298 -12.04 5.29 22.49
C SER A 298 -13.36 5.33 21.73
N ILE A 299 -14.10 4.22 21.72
CA ILE A 299 -15.49 4.12 21.28
C ILE A 299 -16.29 3.53 22.45
N SER A 300 -17.49 4.04 22.73
CA SER A 300 -18.37 3.55 23.81
C SER A 300 -19.83 3.51 23.37
N GLU A 301 -20.71 2.92 24.19
CA GLU A 301 -22.16 2.92 23.91
C GLU A 301 -22.76 4.33 23.97
N GLN A 302 -22.18 5.17 24.83
CA GLN A 302 -22.58 6.57 25.03
C GLN A 302 -22.06 7.47 23.89
N GLU A 303 -20.94 7.10 23.28
CA GLU A 303 -20.34 7.77 22.13
C GLU A 303 -19.97 6.77 21.01
N PRO A 304 -20.94 6.29 20.20
CA PRO A 304 -20.67 5.26 19.18
C PRO A 304 -19.84 5.72 17.97
N LYS A 305 -19.52 7.02 17.88
CA LYS A 305 -18.51 7.55 16.94
C LYS A 305 -17.11 7.56 17.55
N GLY A 306 -17.01 7.49 18.87
CA GLY A 306 -15.79 7.65 19.64
C GLY A 306 -15.14 9.02 19.55
N HIS A 307 -14.15 9.23 20.43
CA HIS A 307 -13.26 10.39 20.45
C HIS A 307 -11.81 9.94 20.40
N LYS A 308 -10.93 10.84 19.96
CA LYS A 308 -9.48 10.64 20.00
C LYS A 308 -8.97 10.93 21.42
N ILE A 309 -8.38 9.94 22.07
CA ILE A 309 -7.81 10.02 23.42
C ILE A 309 -6.54 10.89 23.36
N ALA A 310 -5.56 10.48 22.54
CA ALA A 310 -4.24 11.11 22.48
C ALA A 310 -3.62 10.94 21.10
N THR A 311 -2.45 11.55 20.88
CA THR A 311 -1.62 11.28 19.70
C THR A 311 -0.16 11.25 20.08
N ILE A 312 0.50 10.11 19.87
CA ILE A 312 1.96 10.06 19.95
C ILE A 312 2.49 10.69 18.66
N TRP A 313 2.95 11.93 18.77
CA TRP A 313 3.66 12.63 17.70
C TRP A 313 5.09 12.11 17.56
N ASN A 314 5.71 12.31 16.40
CA ASN A 314 7.15 12.15 16.15
C ASN A 314 7.81 10.79 16.50
N ALA A 315 7.03 9.75 16.78
CA ALA A 315 7.58 8.44 17.14
C ALA A 315 8.23 7.73 15.94
N PRO A 316 9.15 6.78 16.18
CA PRO A 316 9.64 5.88 15.16
C PRO A 316 8.50 5.12 14.48
N THR A 317 8.69 4.76 13.21
CA THR A 317 7.76 3.88 12.50
C THR A 317 8.20 2.45 12.79
N GLY A 318 7.55 1.80 13.75
CA GLY A 318 7.82 0.41 14.13
C GLY A 318 6.61 -0.48 13.87
N TRP A 319 6.83 -1.80 13.85
CA TRP A 319 5.73 -2.76 13.84
C TRP A 319 5.20 -2.98 15.27
N VAL A 320 3.89 -2.97 15.45
CA VAL A 320 3.22 -3.02 16.76
C VAL A 320 1.96 -3.87 16.66
N ASN A 321 2.00 -5.07 17.24
CA ASN A 321 0.86 -6.00 17.27
C ASN A 321 -0.11 -5.71 18.41
N ASN A 322 0.41 -5.42 19.61
CA ASN A 322 -0.36 -5.26 20.84
C ASN A 322 -0.02 -3.92 21.52
N PHE A 323 -0.90 -3.49 22.42
CA PHE A 323 -0.62 -2.49 23.43
C PHE A 323 -1.35 -2.90 24.73
N ALA A 324 -0.91 -2.38 25.88
CA ALA A 324 -1.51 -2.71 27.16
C ALA A 324 -2.38 -1.57 27.71
N LEU A 325 -3.33 -1.92 28.56
CA LEU A 325 -4.15 -0.99 29.35
C LEU A 325 -3.89 -1.21 30.84
N THR A 326 -3.99 -0.13 31.61
CA THR A 326 -4.31 -0.16 33.04
C THR A 326 -5.57 0.69 33.28
N THR A 327 -5.98 0.79 34.55
CA THR A 327 -7.07 1.68 34.98
C THR A 327 -6.87 3.12 34.50
N ASN A 328 -5.66 3.68 34.65
CA ASN A 328 -5.36 5.08 34.33
C ASN A 328 -4.52 5.28 33.06
N TYR A 329 -3.87 4.26 32.50
CA TYR A 329 -2.89 4.41 31.42
C TYR A 329 -3.13 3.51 30.21
N ILE A 330 -2.59 3.95 29.07
CA ILE A 330 -2.37 3.13 27.87
C ILE A 330 -0.86 3.05 27.68
N ILE A 331 -0.32 1.84 27.51
CA ILE A 331 1.12 1.61 27.33
C ILE A 331 1.36 0.99 25.96
N MET A 332 2.00 1.77 25.09
CA MET A 332 2.38 1.36 23.75
C MET A 332 3.88 1.09 23.70
N VAL A 333 4.26 -0.10 23.25
CA VAL A 333 5.66 -0.50 23.10
C VAL A 333 6.05 -0.42 21.62
N ILE A 334 7.20 0.19 21.34
CA ILE A 334 7.82 0.18 20.01
C ILE A 334 9.14 -0.57 20.10
N HIS A 335 9.16 -1.76 19.52
CA HIS A 335 10.36 -2.58 19.33
C HIS A 335 11.24 -2.00 18.19
N PRO A 336 12.57 -2.21 18.20
CA PRO A 336 13.46 -1.70 17.17
C PRO A 336 13.38 -2.44 15.83
N MET A 337 12.25 -3.10 15.53
CA MET A 337 11.83 -3.49 14.18
C MET A 337 11.26 -2.23 13.48
N LEU A 338 12.12 -1.46 12.81
CA LEU A 338 11.81 -0.11 12.31
C LEU A 338 11.76 -0.01 10.77
N ALA A 339 10.92 0.89 10.25
CA ALA A 339 10.63 0.98 8.83
C ALA A 339 11.78 1.57 8.01
N ASN A 340 12.18 0.83 6.97
CA ASN A 340 13.24 1.17 6.05
C ASN A 340 13.00 2.51 5.32
N SER A 341 14.10 3.19 4.99
CA SER A 341 14.13 4.36 4.10
C SER A 341 13.12 5.46 4.48
N ALA A 342 13.11 5.85 5.76
CA ALA A 342 12.24 6.91 6.29
C ALA A 342 10.72 6.62 6.11
N ALA A 343 10.34 5.35 6.33
CA ALA A 343 8.99 4.81 6.10
C ALA A 343 8.46 4.92 4.67
N VAL A 344 9.24 5.42 3.71
CA VAL A 344 8.89 5.41 2.28
C VAL A 344 8.64 3.97 1.83
N LYS A 345 9.50 3.01 2.20
CA LYS A 345 9.29 1.60 1.83
C LYS A 345 7.93 1.06 2.27
N PHE A 346 7.37 1.45 3.42
CA PHE A 346 6.04 0.97 3.85
C PHE A 346 4.93 1.30 2.84
N ALA A 347 5.03 2.41 2.12
CA ALA A 347 4.07 2.78 1.07
C ALA A 347 4.37 2.11 -0.30
N TRP A 348 5.61 1.66 -0.53
CA TRP A 348 6.08 1.13 -1.82
C TRP A 348 6.31 -0.38 -1.87
N SER A 349 6.46 -1.04 -0.72
CA SER A 349 6.59 -2.49 -0.55
C SER A 349 5.23 -3.19 -0.65
N GLU A 350 5.28 -4.51 -0.75
CA GLU A 350 4.09 -5.37 -0.88
C GLU A 350 3.68 -6.02 0.44
N SER A 351 4.63 -6.18 1.38
CA SER A 351 4.43 -6.77 2.70
C SER A 351 5.04 -5.95 3.86
N ILE A 352 4.67 -6.28 5.10
CA ILE A 352 5.30 -5.77 6.33
C ILE A 352 6.78 -6.17 6.37
N LEU A 353 7.13 -7.45 6.18
CA LEU A 353 8.50 -7.92 6.38
C LEU A 353 9.50 -7.26 5.41
N ASP A 354 9.08 -6.93 4.18
CA ASP A 354 9.88 -6.13 3.22
C ASP A 354 10.07 -4.65 3.63
N SER A 355 9.21 -4.17 4.53
CA SER A 355 9.12 -2.76 4.93
C SER A 355 9.98 -2.42 6.15
N PHE A 356 10.20 -3.36 7.07
CA PHE A 356 10.93 -3.16 8.33
C PHE A 356 12.30 -3.85 8.33
N ASN A 357 13.11 -3.58 9.34
CA ASN A 357 14.33 -4.30 9.72
C ASN A 357 14.52 -4.18 11.23
N PHE A 358 15.08 -5.19 11.89
CA PHE A 358 15.47 -5.10 13.31
C PHE A 358 16.82 -4.41 13.47
N TYR A 359 16.91 -3.49 14.43
CA TYR A 359 18.11 -2.70 14.72
C TYR A 359 18.59 -2.91 16.16
N PRO A 360 19.47 -3.89 16.45
CA PRO A 360 19.91 -4.23 17.83
C PRO A 360 20.56 -3.09 18.63
N SER A 361 20.98 -2.00 17.97
CA SER A 361 21.55 -0.81 18.60
C SER A 361 20.52 0.24 19.05
N GLU A 362 19.28 0.19 18.54
CA GLU A 362 18.22 1.12 18.95
C GLU A 362 17.39 0.50 20.10
N PRO A 363 16.94 1.29 21.09
CA PRO A 363 16.22 0.77 22.26
C PRO A 363 14.79 0.33 21.97
N THR A 364 14.27 -0.57 22.81
CA THR A 364 12.81 -0.77 22.94
C THR A 364 12.22 0.42 23.69
N LEU A 365 11.19 1.07 23.13
CA LEU A 365 10.56 2.28 23.69
C LEU A 365 9.19 1.98 24.31
N PHE A 366 8.87 2.62 25.43
CA PHE A 366 7.61 2.46 26.15
C PHE A 366 6.93 3.82 26.33
N TYR A 367 5.90 4.09 25.54
CA TYR A 367 5.11 5.32 25.61
C TYR A 367 3.94 5.12 26.58
N VAL A 368 3.82 6.02 27.57
CA VAL A 368 2.73 6.03 28.56
C VAL A 368 1.80 7.20 28.27
N ILE A 369 0.55 6.89 27.96
CA ILE A 369 -0.54 7.85 27.74
C ILE A 369 -1.43 7.86 28.98
N SER A 370 -1.81 9.05 29.47
CA SER A 370 -2.82 9.18 30.52
C SER A 370 -4.23 9.13 29.93
N ARG A 371 -5.05 8.17 30.37
CA ARG A 371 -6.50 8.10 30.03
C ARG A 371 -7.31 9.23 30.65
N LYS A 372 -6.76 9.89 31.68
CA LYS A 372 -7.38 11.01 32.39
C LYS A 372 -7.03 12.36 31.77
N ASP A 373 -5.75 12.54 31.43
CA ASP A 373 -5.22 13.82 30.97
C ASP A 373 -5.20 13.92 29.43
N ASN A 374 -5.50 12.82 28.72
CA ASN A 374 -5.64 12.73 27.26
C ASN A 374 -4.38 13.15 26.47
N ASP A 375 -3.20 12.83 27.01
CA ASP A 375 -1.91 13.08 26.35
C ASP A 375 -0.83 12.06 26.75
N VAL A 376 0.27 12.06 26.01
CA VAL A 376 1.49 11.29 26.30
C VAL A 376 2.24 11.94 27.46
N ILE A 377 2.31 11.24 28.59
CA ILE A 377 2.97 11.77 29.80
C ILE A 377 4.44 11.33 29.92
N ALA A 378 4.79 10.10 29.55
CA ALA A 378 6.15 9.60 29.73
C ALA A 378 6.61 8.69 28.58
N CYS A 379 7.93 8.61 28.41
CA CYS A 379 8.59 7.73 27.45
C CYS A 379 9.83 7.10 28.10
N TYR A 380 9.81 5.79 28.31
CA TYR A 380 10.92 5.01 28.88
C TYR A 380 11.64 4.21 27.79
N ARG A 381 12.86 3.75 28.07
CA ARG A 381 13.63 2.86 27.19
C ARG A 381 14.11 1.59 27.90
N SER A 382 14.31 0.52 27.14
CA SER A 382 15.04 -0.68 27.59
C SER A 382 15.99 -1.18 26.48
N ASN A 383 16.71 -2.26 26.76
CA ASN A 383 17.51 -2.96 25.76
C ASN A 383 16.66 -3.38 24.55
N ALA A 384 17.30 -3.59 23.40
CA ALA A 384 16.63 -4.10 22.21
C ALA A 384 15.96 -5.46 22.50
N SER A 385 14.69 -5.58 22.10
CA SER A 385 13.88 -6.78 22.26
C SER A 385 12.71 -6.72 21.28
N PHE A 386 12.15 -7.87 20.93
CA PHE A 386 10.95 -7.99 20.10
C PHE A 386 9.83 -8.68 20.89
N SER A 387 8.56 -8.45 20.55
CA SER A 387 7.44 -9.17 21.15
C SER A 387 6.34 -9.38 20.12
N LEU A 388 5.77 -10.59 20.11
CA LEU A 388 4.51 -10.85 19.40
C LEU A 388 3.33 -10.47 20.30
N ASN A 389 3.36 -10.81 21.59
CA ASN A 389 2.24 -10.63 22.50
C ASN A 389 2.60 -10.07 23.88
N HIS A 390 1.78 -9.10 24.32
CA HIS A 390 1.70 -8.67 25.72
C HIS A 390 0.77 -9.61 26.50
N VAL A 391 1.04 -9.78 27.80
CA VAL A 391 0.25 -10.62 28.71
C VAL A 391 -0.82 -9.81 29.43
N ASN A 392 -0.38 -8.84 30.25
CA ASN A 392 -1.21 -7.96 31.05
C ASN A 392 -0.39 -6.72 31.45
N ALA A 393 -1.05 -5.67 31.91
CA ALA A 393 -0.42 -4.59 32.66
C ALA A 393 -1.32 -4.16 33.82
N TYR A 394 -0.74 -3.60 34.87
CA TYR A 394 -1.48 -3.08 36.02
C TYR A 394 -0.67 -2.00 36.75
N GLU A 395 -1.32 -1.27 37.64
CA GLU A 395 -0.69 -0.27 38.51
C GLU A 395 -0.44 -0.88 39.89
N ASP A 396 0.74 -0.67 40.45
CA ASP A 396 1.09 -1.13 41.79
C ASP A 396 0.66 -0.13 42.89
N VAL A 397 0.86 -0.50 44.17
CA VAL A 397 0.51 0.33 45.33
C VAL A 397 1.35 1.61 45.47
N HIS A 398 2.36 1.80 44.63
CA HIS A 398 3.20 2.99 44.55
C HIS A 398 2.87 3.87 43.33
N GLY A 399 1.97 3.43 42.44
CA GLY A 399 1.63 4.11 41.19
C GLY A 399 2.58 3.81 40.03
N SER A 400 3.45 2.81 40.16
CA SER A 400 4.30 2.32 39.07
C SER A 400 3.51 1.36 38.18
N ILE A 401 3.81 1.33 36.88
CA ILE A 401 3.14 0.43 35.94
C ILE A 401 3.96 -0.86 35.82
N VAL A 402 3.33 -1.99 36.12
CA VAL A 402 3.86 -3.33 35.82
C VAL A 402 3.33 -3.76 34.45
N LEU A 403 4.22 -4.21 33.56
CA LEU A 403 3.89 -4.68 32.21
C LEU A 403 4.59 -6.01 31.94
N ASP A 404 3.80 -7.04 31.60
CA ASP A 404 4.30 -8.39 31.30
C ASP A 404 4.15 -8.70 29.81
N MET A 405 5.20 -9.25 29.19
CA MET A 405 5.25 -9.55 27.75
C MET A 405 5.99 -10.85 27.46
N ALA A 406 5.63 -11.51 26.34
CA ALA A 406 6.39 -12.59 25.74
C ALA A 406 7.44 -12.00 24.77
N CYS A 407 8.72 -12.08 25.11
CA CYS A 407 9.79 -11.32 24.46
C CYS A 407 10.89 -12.18 23.83
N TYR A 408 11.23 -11.86 22.60
CA TYR A 408 12.36 -12.38 21.85
C TYR A 408 13.53 -11.39 21.89
N ASN A 409 14.73 -11.85 21.55
CA ASN A 409 15.92 -11.00 21.49
C ASN A 409 16.02 -10.21 20.17
N ASP A 410 15.49 -10.77 19.09
CA ASP A 410 15.43 -10.19 17.74
C ASP A 410 14.12 -10.56 17.03
N ASP A 411 13.99 -10.22 15.75
CA ASP A 411 12.83 -10.50 14.90
C ASP A 411 12.86 -11.88 14.22
N LYS A 412 13.84 -12.76 14.50
CA LYS A 412 14.03 -14.04 13.78
C LYS A 412 12.79 -14.94 13.78
N ILE A 413 12.00 -14.91 14.85
CA ILE A 413 10.71 -15.62 14.93
C ILE A 413 9.77 -15.26 13.76
N THR A 414 9.77 -14.01 13.31
CA THR A 414 8.96 -13.53 12.17
C THR A 414 9.40 -14.09 10.81
N GLN A 415 10.61 -14.65 10.74
CA GLN A 415 11.14 -15.31 9.55
C GLN A 415 10.87 -16.83 9.62
N GLN A 416 10.96 -17.41 10.83
CA GLN A 416 10.64 -18.81 11.10
C GLN A 416 9.15 -19.13 10.88
N LEU A 417 8.23 -18.22 11.21
CA LEU A 417 6.77 -18.41 11.02
C LEU A 417 6.28 -18.18 9.56
N SER A 418 7.19 -18.22 8.58
CA SER A 418 6.82 -18.18 7.16
C SER A 418 6.34 -19.54 6.63
N THR A 419 5.39 -19.53 5.70
CA THR A 419 4.66 -20.73 5.23
C THR A 419 5.58 -21.81 4.64
N GLU A 420 6.72 -21.40 4.10
CA GLU A 420 7.79 -22.27 3.60
C GLU A 420 8.41 -23.08 4.75
N ASN A 421 8.95 -22.41 5.77
CA ASN A 421 9.55 -23.03 6.96
C ASN A 421 8.55 -23.90 7.75
N LEU A 422 7.28 -23.48 7.83
CA LEU A 422 6.19 -24.23 8.48
C LEU A 422 5.72 -25.47 7.70
N ARG A 423 6.21 -25.65 6.47
CA ARG A 423 6.04 -26.86 5.64
C ARG A 423 7.32 -27.66 5.51
N HIS A 424 8.46 -27.02 5.74
CA HIS A 424 9.82 -27.56 5.67
C HIS A 424 10.54 -27.37 7.02
N PRO A 425 10.21 -28.19 8.04
CA PRO A 425 10.84 -28.13 9.37
C PRO A 425 12.38 -28.14 9.33
N GLU A 426 12.96 -28.82 8.35
CA GLU A 426 14.40 -28.91 8.05
C GLU A 426 15.06 -27.56 7.69
N LEU A 427 14.28 -26.54 7.30
CA LEU A 427 14.76 -25.18 7.00
C LEU A 427 14.57 -24.21 8.17
N MET A 428 13.70 -24.53 9.13
CA MET A 428 13.37 -23.63 10.25
C MET A 428 14.47 -23.56 11.32
N GLY A 429 15.23 -24.65 11.49
CA GLY A 429 16.11 -24.86 12.65
C GLY A 429 15.32 -24.96 13.95
N LYS A 430 15.96 -24.70 15.09
CA LYS A 430 15.24 -24.54 16.37
C LYS A 430 14.42 -23.24 16.38
N LEU A 431 13.13 -23.33 16.70
CA LEU A 431 12.25 -22.17 16.89
C LEU A 431 12.73 -21.30 18.07
N GLU A 432 12.74 -19.98 17.89
CA GLU A 432 13.17 -19.05 18.95
C GLU A 432 12.24 -19.09 20.17
N PHE A 433 12.83 -18.96 21.36
CA PHE A 433 12.11 -19.02 22.63
C PHE A 433 11.72 -17.61 23.09
N ALA A 434 10.42 -17.33 23.18
CA ALA A 434 9.92 -16.18 23.93
C ALA A 434 10.27 -16.31 25.42
N GLU A 435 10.92 -15.30 25.99
CA GLU A 435 11.06 -15.16 27.44
C GLU A 435 9.90 -14.36 28.02
N LEU A 436 9.27 -14.86 29.08
CA LEU A 436 8.26 -14.12 29.83
C LEU A 436 8.95 -13.03 30.68
N ARG A 437 8.82 -11.76 30.32
CA ARG A 437 9.53 -10.62 30.93
C ARG A 437 8.56 -9.61 31.56
N ARG A 438 8.81 -9.26 32.84
CA ARG A 438 8.13 -8.21 33.61
C ARG A 438 8.95 -6.92 33.62
N TYR A 439 8.41 -5.86 33.05
CA TYR A 439 8.97 -4.50 33.06
C TYR A 439 8.22 -3.66 34.12
N VAL A 440 8.94 -2.79 34.84
CA VAL A 440 8.34 -1.90 35.86
C VAL A 440 8.70 -0.45 35.58
N LEU A 441 7.69 0.33 35.18
CA LEU A 441 7.81 1.73 34.79
C LEU A 441 7.50 2.58 36.03
N ASN A 442 8.55 2.97 36.75
CA ASN A 442 8.45 3.66 38.03
C ASN A 442 7.91 5.09 37.89
N ASN A 443 6.91 5.46 38.70
CA ASN A 443 6.40 6.82 38.91
C ASN A 443 6.18 7.68 37.63
N PRO A 444 5.32 7.27 36.66
CA PRO A 444 5.17 7.95 35.38
C PRO A 444 4.84 9.44 35.45
N GLN A 445 4.06 9.92 36.43
CA GLN A 445 3.77 11.36 36.58
C GLN A 445 4.99 12.18 37.05
N HIS A 446 5.87 11.57 37.83
CA HIS A 446 7.07 12.23 38.35
C HIS A 446 8.15 12.31 37.26
N GLU A 447 8.41 11.18 36.59
CA GLU A 447 9.31 11.11 35.44
C GLU A 447 8.83 12.03 34.30
N ALA A 448 7.52 12.08 34.03
CA ALA A 448 6.91 13.04 33.10
C ALA A 448 7.29 14.49 33.44
N HIS A 449 7.06 14.91 34.69
CA HIS A 449 7.32 16.27 35.12
C HIS A 449 8.80 16.64 35.01
N GLN A 450 9.71 15.77 35.48
CA GLN A 450 11.16 16.01 35.38
C GLN A 450 11.62 16.06 33.92
N THR A 451 11.17 15.12 33.09
CA THR A 451 11.48 15.05 31.65
C THR A 451 11.05 16.33 30.92
N TYR A 452 9.83 16.81 31.17
CA TYR A 452 9.29 18.00 30.53
C TYR A 452 9.99 19.29 30.99
N VAL A 453 10.28 19.41 32.28
CA VAL A 453 11.03 20.57 32.81
C VAL A 453 12.47 20.61 32.27
N ALA A 454 13.09 19.46 32.03
CA ALA A 454 14.44 19.38 31.45
C ALA A 454 14.48 19.62 29.93
N ASN A 455 13.56 19.01 29.17
CA ASN A 455 13.65 18.91 27.70
C ASN A 455 12.56 19.68 26.94
N ASN A 456 11.57 20.25 27.63
CA ASN A 456 10.38 20.89 27.04
C ASN A 456 9.60 19.98 26.04
N SER A 457 9.64 18.66 26.27
CA SER A 457 8.89 17.65 25.52
C SER A 457 8.85 16.33 26.30
N PHE A 458 7.70 15.65 26.31
CA PHE A 458 7.57 14.25 26.75
C PHE A 458 7.94 13.24 25.63
N ILE A 459 7.96 13.72 24.38
CA ILE A 459 8.06 12.94 23.15
C ILE A 459 9.46 13.12 22.56
N PRO A 460 10.09 12.06 22.00
CA PRO A 460 11.41 12.17 21.38
C PRO A 460 11.48 13.17 20.22
N SER A 461 12.53 13.98 20.27
CA SER A 461 13.05 14.73 19.12
C SER A 461 13.39 13.77 17.97
N ALA A 462 12.94 14.07 16.75
CA ALA A 462 13.03 13.19 15.58
C ALA A 462 14.45 13.08 14.96
N VAL A 463 15.46 12.72 15.77
CA VAL A 463 16.90 12.79 15.44
C VAL A 463 17.57 11.39 15.28
N SER A 464 16.76 10.33 15.21
CA SER A 464 17.06 9.05 14.52
C SER A 464 15.79 8.67 13.74
N VAL A 465 15.78 7.99 12.59
CA VAL A 465 16.66 6.90 12.12
C VAL A 465 17.55 7.28 10.93
N THR A 466 17.21 8.30 10.14
CA THR A 466 17.89 8.59 8.85
C THR A 466 18.86 9.77 8.90
N SER A 467 19.22 10.26 10.09
CA SER A 467 20.23 11.32 10.27
C SER A 467 21.66 10.78 10.03
N ARG A 468 21.92 9.52 10.38
CA ARG A 468 23.19 8.83 10.12
C ARG A 468 23.19 8.12 8.75
N ILE A 469 23.16 8.85 7.63
CA ILE A 469 23.52 8.26 6.32
C ILE A 469 24.94 7.64 6.38
N GLY A 470 25.81 8.22 7.21
CA GLY A 470 27.12 7.65 7.54
C GLY A 470 27.09 6.33 8.32
N SER A 471 26.03 5.96 9.06
CA SER A 471 26.01 4.63 9.73
C SER A 471 25.72 3.50 8.75
N VAL A 472 24.84 3.74 7.77
CA VAL A 472 24.65 2.81 6.64
C VAL A 472 25.96 2.66 5.86
N TRP A 473 26.70 3.76 5.64
CA TRP A 473 28.00 3.68 4.97
C TRP A 473 29.06 2.98 5.82
N ASN A 474 29.11 3.19 7.14
CA ASN A 474 30.02 2.48 8.04
C ASN A 474 29.70 0.98 8.13
N TYR A 475 28.42 0.59 8.10
CA TYR A 475 27.99 -0.81 8.08
C TYR A 475 28.38 -1.49 6.77
N VAL A 476 28.19 -0.82 5.63
CA VAL A 476 28.60 -1.30 4.29
C VAL A 476 30.12 -1.28 4.07
N THR A 477 30.87 -0.46 4.80
CA THR A 477 32.36 -0.39 4.73
C THR A 477 33.07 -1.12 5.88
N GLY A 478 32.34 -1.78 6.79
CA GLY A 478 32.91 -2.53 7.92
C GLY A 478 33.64 -1.68 8.98
N SER A 479 33.39 -0.37 9.02
CA SER A 479 34.24 0.61 9.73
C SER A 479 33.71 1.08 11.09
N SER A 480 32.97 0.23 11.82
CA SER A 480 32.77 0.38 13.27
C SER A 480 32.26 -0.92 13.91
N ASN A 481 33.15 -1.68 14.54
CA ASN A 481 32.75 -2.77 15.44
C ASN A 481 32.36 -2.19 16.82
N GLN A 482 31.36 -2.82 17.46
CA GLN A 482 30.58 -2.39 18.63
C GLN A 482 29.40 -1.44 18.29
N PRO A 483 28.15 -1.83 18.58
CA PRO A 483 27.04 -0.88 18.61
C PRO A 483 27.18 0.06 19.83
N GLU A 484 26.63 1.27 19.73
CA GLU A 484 26.34 2.07 20.93
C GLU A 484 25.31 1.31 21.77
N ASN A 485 25.61 1.02 23.05
CA ASN A 485 24.66 0.32 23.93
C ASN A 485 23.35 1.12 24.02
N ALA A 486 22.21 0.48 23.70
CA ALA A 486 20.88 1.11 23.75
C ALA A 486 20.50 1.69 25.14
N THR A 487 21.07 1.12 26.21
CA THR A 487 20.96 1.57 27.61
C THR A 487 22.06 2.55 28.05
N GLY A 488 23.00 2.91 27.16
CA GLY A 488 24.12 3.81 27.44
C GLY A 488 23.73 5.26 27.74
N SER A 489 24.71 6.04 28.17
CA SER A 489 24.59 7.47 28.53
C SER A 489 24.83 8.44 27.36
N SER A 490 25.03 7.92 26.14
CA SER A 490 25.17 8.66 24.89
C SER A 490 24.04 8.29 23.91
N GLY A 491 23.79 9.14 22.91
CA GLY A 491 22.75 8.93 21.90
C GLY A 491 21.50 9.81 22.10
N TRP A 492 20.59 9.76 21.13
CA TRP A 492 19.39 10.61 21.06
C TRP A 492 18.33 10.24 22.13
N HIS A 493 18.41 9.03 22.67
CA HIS A 493 17.57 8.46 23.72
C HIS A 493 18.16 8.62 25.13
N ALA A 494 19.35 9.23 25.29
CA ALA A 494 20.09 9.24 26.56
C ALA A 494 19.34 9.93 27.72
N TRP A 495 18.41 10.83 27.43
CA TRP A 495 17.55 11.52 28.40
C TRP A 495 16.37 10.67 28.90
N MET A 496 16.04 9.56 28.22
CA MET A 496 14.93 8.69 28.60
C MET A 496 15.31 7.82 29.81
N PRO A 497 14.44 7.71 30.84
CA PRO A 497 14.64 6.77 31.94
C PRO A 497 14.75 5.32 31.44
N VAL A 498 15.68 4.56 32.02
CA VAL A 498 15.92 3.16 31.68
C VAL A 498 15.02 2.26 32.54
N VAL A 499 14.38 1.28 31.91
CA VAL A 499 13.60 0.23 32.57
C VAL A 499 14.29 -1.11 32.35
N GLU A 500 14.64 -1.77 33.45
CA GLU A 500 15.11 -3.16 33.47
C GLU A 500 13.91 -4.13 33.54
N PHE A 501 14.15 -5.41 33.24
CA PHE A 501 13.11 -6.45 33.31
C PHE A 501 13.50 -7.60 34.23
N LYS A 502 12.50 -8.17 34.91
CA LYS A 502 12.62 -9.45 35.63
C LYS A 502 12.08 -10.57 34.72
N LYS A 503 12.84 -11.65 34.53
CA LYS A 503 12.32 -12.88 33.91
C LYS A 503 11.32 -13.54 34.88
N LEU A 504 10.14 -13.92 34.40
CA LEU A 504 9.08 -14.52 35.22
C LEU A 504 9.12 -16.05 35.23
N ALA A 505 9.65 -16.70 34.21
CA ALA A 505 9.83 -18.16 34.19
C ALA A 505 10.97 -18.56 33.24
N ASP A 506 11.58 -19.71 33.50
CA ASP A 506 12.66 -20.27 32.67
C ASP A 506 12.18 -21.22 31.55
N THR A 507 10.86 -21.33 31.35
CA THR A 507 10.26 -21.89 30.13
C THR A 507 9.90 -20.79 29.13
N THR A 508 9.71 -21.16 27.86
CA THR A 508 9.03 -20.28 26.90
C THR A 508 7.51 -20.34 27.05
N LEU A 509 6.83 -19.23 26.76
CA LEU A 509 5.38 -19.09 26.69
C LEU A 509 5.01 -18.10 25.59
N GLU A 510 4.13 -18.50 24.66
CA GLU A 510 3.57 -17.64 23.60
C GLU A 510 2.05 -17.81 23.50
N LEU A 511 1.35 -16.89 22.82
CA LEU A 511 -0.12 -16.72 22.88
C LEU A 511 -0.66 -16.66 24.33
N PRO A 512 -0.17 -15.71 25.15
CA PRO A 512 -0.53 -15.61 26.56
C PRO A 512 -2.01 -15.30 26.77
N GLN A 513 -2.61 -16.04 27.71
CA GLN A 513 -3.98 -15.87 28.19
C GLN A 513 -3.98 -15.78 29.72
N ILE A 514 -4.89 -15.00 30.27
CA ILE A 514 -5.11 -14.82 31.72
C ILE A 514 -6.61 -14.87 32.01
N ASN A 515 -7.01 -14.93 33.28
CA ASN A 515 -8.41 -14.72 33.63
C ASN A 515 -8.83 -13.29 33.23
N PRO A 516 -9.82 -13.10 32.33
CA PRO A 516 -10.18 -11.76 31.83
C PRO A 516 -10.73 -10.84 32.93
N ASN A 517 -11.16 -11.38 34.08
CA ASN A 517 -11.57 -10.60 35.24
C ASN A 517 -10.39 -9.89 35.95
N PHE A 518 -9.15 -10.29 35.66
CA PHE A 518 -7.90 -9.78 36.25
C PHE A 518 -7.08 -8.93 35.25
N LYS A 519 -7.60 -8.71 34.05
CA LYS A 519 -7.06 -7.70 33.12
C LYS A 519 -7.02 -6.33 33.80
N MET A 520 -5.95 -5.56 33.57
CA MET A 520 -5.69 -4.25 34.20
C MET A 520 -5.42 -4.30 35.72
N GLN A 521 -5.37 -5.49 36.33
CA GLN A 521 -5.20 -5.69 37.77
C GLN A 521 -3.99 -6.61 38.06
N ASN A 522 -3.50 -6.57 39.30
CA ASN A 522 -2.49 -7.52 39.78
C ASN A 522 -3.06 -8.95 39.73
N TYR A 523 -2.25 -9.89 39.25
CA TYR A 523 -2.67 -11.25 38.91
C TYR A 523 -1.54 -12.26 39.17
N SER A 524 -1.89 -13.53 39.24
CA SER A 524 -1.02 -14.64 39.67
C SER A 524 -0.73 -15.65 38.57
N TYR A 525 -1.67 -15.88 37.65
CA TYR A 525 -1.58 -16.99 36.69
C TYR A 525 -1.61 -16.53 35.23
N VAL A 526 -0.65 -17.03 34.45
CA VAL A 526 -0.65 -16.94 32.98
C VAL A 526 -0.66 -18.34 32.37
N TYR A 527 -1.42 -18.46 31.29
CA TYR A 527 -1.57 -19.66 30.47
C TYR A 527 -1.02 -19.35 29.08
N GLY A 528 -0.55 -20.36 28.35
CA GLY A 528 -0.13 -20.17 26.96
C GLY A 528 0.45 -21.43 26.35
N LEU A 529 0.97 -21.29 25.14
CA LEU A 529 1.63 -22.36 24.40
C LEU A 529 3.10 -22.46 24.82
N GLY A 530 3.56 -23.68 25.07
CA GLY A 530 4.93 -24.01 25.45
C GLY A 530 5.46 -25.22 24.66
N PHE A 531 6.61 -25.72 25.09
CA PHE A 531 7.16 -26.98 24.60
C PHE A 531 7.04 -28.10 25.63
N SER A 532 6.83 -29.33 25.16
CA SER A 532 7.13 -30.54 25.91
C SER A 532 8.64 -30.64 26.19
N ALA A 533 9.02 -31.45 27.17
CA ALA A 533 10.43 -31.64 27.52
C ALA A 533 11.26 -32.14 26.32
N GLU A 534 10.68 -33.00 25.47
CA GLU A 534 11.35 -33.54 24.28
C GLU A 534 11.42 -32.51 23.14
N SER A 535 10.30 -31.86 22.77
CA SER A 535 10.30 -30.88 21.68
C SER A 535 11.17 -29.66 21.99
N SER A 536 11.39 -29.33 23.26
CA SER A 536 12.22 -28.19 23.70
C SER A 536 13.67 -28.22 23.22
N ILE A 537 14.18 -29.37 22.77
CA ILE A 537 15.55 -29.56 22.26
C ILE A 537 15.63 -29.97 20.78
N GLN A 538 14.50 -30.17 20.11
CA GLN A 538 14.45 -30.60 18.71
C GLN A 538 14.34 -29.41 17.75
N GLU A 539 15.00 -29.50 16.60
CA GLU A 539 14.83 -28.56 15.49
C GLU A 539 13.53 -28.87 14.72
N GLY A 540 12.93 -27.85 14.09
CA GLY A 540 11.70 -28.04 13.32
C GLY A 540 10.48 -28.45 14.14
N ARG A 541 10.42 -28.12 15.44
CA ARG A 541 9.23 -28.29 16.29
C ARG A 541 8.53 -26.96 16.55
N LEU A 542 7.20 -27.01 16.53
CA LEU A 542 6.31 -25.95 17.02
C LEU A 542 5.81 -26.29 18.42
N TRP A 543 5.24 -25.31 19.11
CA TRP A 543 4.64 -25.47 20.43
C TRP A 543 3.64 -26.64 20.44
N ASP A 544 3.86 -27.59 21.34
CA ASP A 544 3.15 -28.87 21.46
C ASP A 544 2.55 -29.09 22.86
N SER A 545 2.55 -28.06 23.71
CA SER A 545 1.98 -28.11 25.05
C SER A 545 1.23 -26.84 25.44
N ILE A 546 0.27 -26.97 26.36
CA ILE A 546 -0.38 -25.85 27.05
C ILE A 546 0.19 -25.81 28.47
N ILE A 547 0.72 -24.67 28.89
CA ILE A 547 1.39 -24.50 30.19
C ILE A 547 0.69 -23.47 31.07
N LYS A 548 0.77 -23.67 32.40
CA LYS A 548 0.33 -22.73 33.43
C LYS A 548 1.54 -22.29 34.26
N ILE A 549 1.71 -20.98 34.39
CA ILE A 549 2.80 -20.35 35.15
C ILE A 549 2.22 -19.47 36.26
N ASP A 550 2.77 -19.60 37.47
CA ASP A 550 2.56 -18.66 38.56
C ASP A 550 3.64 -17.57 38.53
N VAL A 551 3.22 -16.31 38.28
CA VAL A 551 4.10 -15.15 38.13
C VAL A 551 4.56 -14.55 39.47
N ASN A 552 4.03 -15.03 40.60
CA ASN A 552 4.47 -14.68 41.95
C ASN A 552 5.59 -15.61 42.42
N THR A 553 5.45 -16.93 42.24
CA THR A 553 6.52 -17.89 42.57
C THR A 553 7.56 -18.08 41.47
N ASN A 554 7.33 -17.54 40.27
CA ASN A 554 8.16 -17.76 39.07
C ASN A 554 8.22 -19.23 38.59
N THR A 555 7.17 -20.03 38.82
CA THR A 555 7.19 -21.49 38.53
C THR A 555 6.13 -21.94 37.54
N VAL A 556 6.45 -22.99 36.76
CA VAL A 556 5.46 -23.73 35.96
C VAL A 556 4.69 -24.66 36.92
N MET A 557 3.39 -24.43 37.06
CA MET A 557 2.54 -25.22 37.97
C MET A 557 2.07 -26.53 37.34
N ALA A 558 1.74 -26.49 36.05
CA ALA A 558 1.17 -27.60 35.31
C ALA A 558 1.46 -27.45 33.81
N SER A 559 1.45 -28.58 33.10
CA SER A 559 1.53 -28.64 31.65
C SER A 559 0.64 -29.77 31.12
N TRP A 560 -0.12 -29.48 30.06
CA TRP A 560 -0.81 -30.48 29.23
C TRP A 560 -0.01 -30.70 27.95
N HIS A 561 0.18 -31.95 27.56
CA HIS A 561 0.84 -32.37 26.32
C HIS A 561 0.30 -33.75 25.91
N GLU A 562 0.30 -34.03 24.61
CA GLU A 562 -0.05 -35.32 24.02
C GLU A 562 0.80 -35.55 22.77
N GLU A 563 1.25 -36.78 22.52
CA GLU A 563 2.15 -37.07 21.39
C GLU A 563 1.53 -36.66 20.05
N TYR A 564 2.34 -36.05 19.17
CA TYR A 564 1.94 -35.60 17.83
C TYR A 564 0.79 -34.59 17.79
N CYS A 565 0.40 -34.03 18.94
CA CYS A 565 -0.67 -33.06 19.08
C CYS A 565 -0.13 -31.63 19.23
N TYR A 566 -0.74 -30.70 18.51
CA TYR A 566 -0.33 -29.29 18.46
C TYR A 566 -1.52 -28.39 18.84
N PRO A 567 -1.52 -27.75 20.02
CA PRO A 567 -2.59 -26.86 20.46
C PRO A 567 -2.55 -25.48 19.79
N SER A 568 -3.72 -24.92 19.49
CA SER A 568 -3.90 -23.48 19.23
C SER A 568 -4.13 -22.72 20.55
N GLU A 569 -4.30 -21.39 20.51
CA GLU A 569 -4.58 -20.54 21.68
C GLU A 569 -5.55 -21.19 22.70
N ALA A 570 -5.14 -21.22 23.97
CA ALA A 570 -5.90 -21.79 25.07
C ALA A 570 -6.78 -20.70 25.74
N GLN A 571 -7.93 -20.41 25.14
CA GLN A 571 -8.85 -19.36 25.60
C GLN A 571 -9.37 -19.67 27.01
N PHE A 572 -9.00 -18.85 27.99
CA PHE A 572 -9.54 -18.93 29.34
C PHE A 572 -11.01 -18.48 29.38
N VAL A 573 -11.87 -19.25 30.04
CA VAL A 573 -13.27 -18.91 30.31
C VAL A 573 -13.52 -19.00 31.82
N PRO A 574 -13.81 -17.88 32.51
CA PRO A 574 -13.98 -17.87 33.96
C PRO A 574 -15.29 -18.55 34.39
N LYS A 575 -15.21 -19.27 35.51
CA LYS A 575 -16.37 -19.74 36.27
C LYS A 575 -17.21 -18.54 36.74
N PRO A 576 -18.56 -18.56 36.61
CA PRO A 576 -19.41 -17.51 37.15
C PRO A 576 -19.33 -17.43 38.68
N ILE A 577 -18.68 -16.38 39.17
CA ILE A 577 -18.48 -16.09 40.61
C ILE A 577 -19.84 -15.75 41.26
N LYS A 578 -20.16 -16.36 42.40
CA LYS A 578 -21.38 -16.06 43.16
C LYS A 578 -21.17 -14.87 44.09
N ALA A 579 -22.26 -14.17 44.39
CA ALA A 579 -22.23 -13.04 45.34
C ALA A 579 -21.79 -13.51 46.73
N GLY A 580 -20.58 -13.14 47.13
CA GLY A 580 -19.95 -13.52 48.41
C GLY A 580 -18.70 -14.41 48.30
N GLU A 581 -18.39 -14.92 47.11
CA GLU A 581 -17.10 -15.59 46.82
C GLU A 581 -16.01 -14.53 46.56
N ASP A 582 -14.79 -14.72 47.08
CA ASP A 582 -13.66 -13.81 46.84
C ASP A 582 -13.05 -14.09 45.47
N LYS A 583 -12.86 -13.02 44.68
CA LYS A 583 -12.24 -13.10 43.35
C LYS A 583 -10.81 -13.66 43.44
N MET A 584 -10.02 -13.22 44.41
CA MET A 584 -8.58 -13.51 44.48
C MET A 584 -8.32 -15.01 44.73
N THR A 585 -9.18 -15.68 45.50
CA THR A 585 -9.09 -17.12 45.77
C THR A 585 -9.56 -18.00 44.60
N GLU A 586 -10.15 -17.41 43.57
CA GLU A 586 -10.75 -18.11 42.42
C GLU A 586 -10.17 -17.58 41.08
N GLU A 587 -8.95 -17.03 41.09
CA GLU A 587 -8.30 -16.50 39.87
C GLU A 587 -8.16 -17.57 38.77
N ASP A 588 -7.79 -18.81 39.12
CA ASP A 588 -7.71 -19.94 38.20
C ASP A 588 -8.99 -20.77 38.09
N ALA A 589 -10.10 -20.32 38.69
CA ALA A 589 -11.37 -21.03 38.62
C ALA A 589 -12.07 -20.78 37.28
N GLY A 590 -11.96 -21.76 36.39
CA GLY A 590 -12.51 -21.69 35.03
C GLY A 590 -12.08 -22.89 34.20
N VAL A 591 -12.24 -22.77 32.89
CA VAL A 591 -11.71 -23.74 31.92
C VAL A 591 -10.85 -23.05 30.87
N LEU A 592 -9.92 -23.80 30.28
CA LEU A 592 -9.28 -23.44 29.03
C LEU A 592 -9.96 -24.20 27.89
N ILE A 593 -10.21 -23.51 26.77
CA ILE A 593 -10.70 -24.12 25.53
C ILE A 593 -9.63 -23.92 24.46
N SER A 594 -9.18 -25.01 23.82
CA SER A 594 -8.22 -24.97 22.71
C SER A 594 -8.69 -25.89 21.57
N ILE A 595 -8.31 -25.53 20.34
CA ILE A 595 -8.41 -26.42 19.16
C ILE A 595 -7.04 -27.05 18.96
N VAL A 596 -6.99 -28.38 19.06
CA VAL A 596 -5.75 -29.16 18.91
C VAL A 596 -5.75 -29.84 17.55
N LEU A 597 -4.63 -29.71 16.81
CA LEU A 597 -4.33 -30.53 15.64
C LEU A 597 -3.72 -31.85 16.11
N ASP A 598 -4.33 -32.96 15.75
CA ASP A 598 -3.76 -34.30 15.87
C ASP A 598 -3.11 -34.67 14.53
N SER A 599 -1.78 -34.59 14.47
CA SER A 599 -1.03 -34.87 13.25
C SER A 599 -0.88 -36.37 12.97
N ALA A 600 -1.05 -37.25 13.96
CA ALA A 600 -0.99 -38.70 13.76
C ALA A 600 -2.29 -39.26 13.16
N ARG A 601 -3.45 -38.72 13.55
CA ARG A 601 -4.79 -39.10 13.05
C ARG A 601 -5.34 -38.16 11.96
N SER A 602 -4.56 -37.16 11.52
CA SER A 602 -4.93 -36.19 10.47
C SER A 602 -6.27 -35.47 10.71
N THR A 603 -6.58 -35.19 11.98
CA THR A 603 -7.83 -34.57 12.42
C THR A 603 -7.53 -33.48 13.46
N SER A 604 -8.56 -32.74 13.87
CA SER A 604 -8.49 -31.88 15.05
C SER A 604 -9.53 -32.31 16.09
N PHE A 605 -9.33 -31.87 17.34
CA PHE A 605 -10.31 -31.98 18.42
C PHE A 605 -10.38 -30.68 19.22
N VAL A 606 -11.54 -30.43 19.85
CA VAL A 606 -11.66 -29.41 20.89
C VAL A 606 -11.25 -30.03 22.21
N LEU A 607 -10.32 -29.37 22.90
CA LEU A 607 -9.84 -29.72 24.22
C LEU A 607 -10.42 -28.74 25.25
N VAL A 608 -11.02 -29.28 26.31
CA VAL A 608 -11.48 -28.50 27.47
C VAL A 608 -10.70 -28.96 28.69
N LEU A 609 -9.86 -28.07 29.23
CA LEU A 609 -9.07 -28.30 30.43
C LEU A 609 -9.66 -27.56 31.63
N ASP A 610 -9.57 -28.15 32.81
CA ASP A 610 -9.73 -27.44 34.08
C ASP A 610 -8.56 -26.44 34.24
N ALA A 611 -8.83 -25.16 34.46
CA ALA A 611 -7.77 -24.14 34.51
C ALA A 611 -6.97 -24.18 35.81
N GLN A 612 -7.47 -24.82 36.88
CA GLN A 612 -6.70 -24.99 38.11
C GLN A 612 -5.58 -26.03 37.95
N THR A 613 -5.88 -27.18 37.35
CA THR A 613 -5.02 -28.38 37.32
C THR A 613 -4.47 -28.76 35.94
N LEU A 614 -5.00 -28.17 34.85
CA LEU A 614 -4.82 -28.60 33.46
C LEU A 614 -5.25 -30.05 33.17
N GLN A 615 -6.11 -30.65 33.99
CA GLN A 615 -6.71 -31.96 33.69
C GLN A 615 -7.78 -31.84 32.60
N VAL A 616 -7.88 -32.87 31.75
CA VAL A 616 -8.84 -32.93 30.66
C VAL A 616 -10.25 -33.18 31.20
N MET A 617 -11.14 -32.20 31.05
CA MET A 617 -12.57 -32.34 31.40
C MET A 617 -13.37 -32.95 30.26
N ALA A 618 -13.08 -32.53 29.03
CA ALA A 618 -13.69 -33.07 27.82
C ALA A 618 -12.73 -33.01 26.60
N ARG A 619 -12.85 -34.02 25.73
CA ARG A 619 -12.21 -34.12 24.42
C ARG A 619 -13.30 -34.34 23.36
N VAL A 620 -13.34 -33.51 22.33
CA VAL A 620 -14.42 -33.51 21.35
C VAL A 620 -13.83 -33.60 19.94
N GLU A 621 -13.82 -34.81 19.38
CA GLU A 621 -13.24 -35.10 18.07
C GLU A 621 -14.06 -34.45 16.95
N LEU A 622 -13.38 -33.80 16.01
CA LEU A 622 -14.04 -33.10 14.89
C LEU A 622 -14.13 -33.94 13.61
N ASN A 623 -13.41 -35.08 13.57
CA ASN A 623 -13.22 -35.93 12.38
C ASN A 623 -12.81 -35.14 11.12
N LYS A 624 -12.12 -34.02 11.34
CA LYS A 624 -11.71 -33.05 10.34
C LYS A 624 -10.51 -32.26 10.88
N LEU A 625 -9.52 -32.06 10.02
CA LEU A 625 -8.40 -31.16 10.28
C LEU A 625 -8.86 -29.69 10.27
N ILE A 626 -8.53 -28.97 11.33
CA ILE A 626 -8.50 -27.50 11.40
C ILE A 626 -7.01 -27.07 11.42
N PRO A 627 -6.60 -26.11 10.57
CA PRO A 627 -5.25 -25.54 10.60
C PRO A 627 -4.91 -24.89 11.94
N LEU A 628 -3.62 -24.89 12.32
CA LEU A 628 -3.17 -24.26 13.57
C LEU A 628 -3.39 -22.76 13.54
N SER A 629 -4.00 -22.19 14.59
CA SER A 629 -4.22 -20.75 14.69
C SER A 629 -3.28 -20.07 15.68
N PHE A 630 -2.64 -19.00 15.19
CA PHE A 630 -1.94 -17.99 15.97
C PHE A 630 -2.87 -16.85 16.44
N ALA A 631 -4.10 -16.81 15.92
CA ALA A 631 -4.97 -15.64 15.94
C ALA A 631 -5.99 -15.69 17.08
N HIS A 632 -6.21 -14.56 17.73
CA HIS A 632 -6.93 -14.52 18.99
C HIS A 632 -8.43 -14.77 18.83
N GLY A 633 -8.94 -15.70 19.64
CA GLY A 633 -10.35 -16.06 19.72
C GLY A 633 -11.18 -15.14 20.61
N THR A 634 -12.44 -15.53 20.80
CA THR A 634 -13.34 -14.92 21.78
C THR A 634 -14.37 -15.95 22.28
N TYR A 635 -14.94 -15.69 23.46
CA TYR A 635 -16.02 -16.50 24.05
C TYR A 635 -17.16 -15.57 24.48
N LYS A 636 -18.38 -15.84 24.01
CA LYS A 636 -19.61 -15.17 24.45
C LYS A 636 -20.36 -16.07 25.41
N LEU A 637 -20.58 -15.62 26.65
CA LEU A 637 -21.52 -16.27 27.57
C LEU A 637 -22.94 -16.09 27.02
N ARG A 638 -23.69 -17.19 26.82
CA ARG A 638 -25.07 -17.13 26.33
C ARG A 638 -26.00 -16.80 27.49
N THR A 639 -26.22 -15.51 27.74
CA THR A 639 -27.08 -15.01 28.82
C THR A 639 -28.51 -15.55 28.68
N THR A 640 -28.89 -16.44 29.59
CA THR A 640 -30.30 -16.85 29.72
C THR A 640 -31.11 -15.64 30.20
N PHE A 641 -31.87 -15.01 29.31
CA PHE A 641 -32.80 -13.92 29.65
C PHE A 641 -33.89 -14.43 30.61
N ARG A 642 -33.61 -14.40 31.91
CA ARG A 642 -34.59 -14.73 32.96
C ARG A 642 -35.64 -13.64 33.01
N HIS A 643 -36.82 -13.98 32.48
CA HIS A 643 -38.06 -13.20 32.43
C HIS A 643 -38.05 -11.95 31.52
N GLY A 644 -39.03 -11.86 30.61
CA GLY A 644 -39.41 -10.56 30.05
C GLY A 644 -40.26 -10.60 28.77
N ARG A 645 -39.73 -11.15 27.67
CA ARG A 645 -40.37 -11.08 26.35
C ARG A 645 -40.27 -12.39 25.57
N LYS A 646 -41.38 -12.80 24.95
CA LYS A 646 -41.41 -13.94 24.03
C LYS A 646 -40.68 -13.57 22.74
N LEU A 647 -39.54 -14.21 22.49
CA LEU A 647 -39.05 -14.42 21.12
C LEU A 647 -39.92 -15.52 20.50
N SER A 648 -40.93 -15.11 19.73
CA SER A 648 -41.67 -16.03 18.88
C SER A 648 -40.78 -16.59 17.78
N HIS A 649 -40.88 -17.88 17.48
CA HIS A 649 -40.33 -18.42 16.24
C HIS A 649 -40.87 -17.63 15.05
N VAL A 650 -39.97 -17.10 14.22
CA VAL A 650 -40.32 -16.63 12.88
C VAL A 650 -39.43 -17.37 11.88
N GLN A 651 -40.01 -18.36 11.21
CA GLN A 651 -39.40 -18.93 10.00
C GLN A 651 -39.41 -17.85 8.92
N PHE A 652 -38.25 -17.38 8.48
CA PHE A 652 -38.14 -16.57 7.27
C PHE A 652 -37.67 -17.41 6.10
N GLY A 653 -38.60 -17.70 5.19
CA GLY A 653 -38.33 -18.40 3.94
C GLY A 653 -37.55 -17.55 2.94
N LYS A 654 -36.78 -18.21 2.07
CA LYS A 654 -35.99 -17.58 1.00
C LYS A 654 -36.87 -16.74 0.06
N ARG A 655 -36.57 -15.45 -0.11
CA ARG A 655 -36.74 -14.69 -1.37
C ARG A 655 -35.87 -13.41 -1.36
N PRO A 656 -35.36 -12.95 -2.52
CA PRO A 656 -34.45 -11.82 -2.59
C PRO A 656 -35.20 -10.48 -2.66
N TYR A 657 -34.62 -9.43 -2.08
CA TYR A 657 -35.05 -8.05 -2.31
C TYR A 657 -33.95 -7.26 -3.00
N ASN A 658 -34.26 -6.82 -4.22
CA ASN A 658 -33.49 -5.86 -5.00
C ASN A 658 -34.16 -4.50 -4.79
N LEU A 659 -33.45 -3.52 -4.24
CA LEU A 659 -33.96 -2.16 -4.06
C LEU A 659 -32.85 -1.14 -4.34
N GLN A 660 -33.03 -0.39 -5.41
CA GLN A 660 -32.48 0.97 -5.52
C GLN A 660 -33.50 1.93 -4.92
N ASP A 661 -33.03 3.12 -4.55
CA ASP A 661 -33.84 4.29 -4.20
C ASP A 661 -34.86 4.12 -3.06
N GLU A 662 -34.39 4.31 -1.82
CA GLU A 662 -35.02 5.33 -0.96
C GLU A 662 -33.98 5.91 0.03
N TYR A 663 -33.97 7.23 0.20
CA TYR A 663 -33.03 7.96 1.05
C TYR A 663 -33.79 8.94 1.95
N ALA A 664 -33.32 9.04 3.21
CA ALA A 664 -33.68 10.00 4.25
C ALA A 664 -34.95 9.76 5.10
N SER A 665 -34.76 10.08 6.39
CA SER A 665 -35.78 10.55 7.35
C SER A 665 -36.85 9.60 7.91
N SER A 666 -36.50 8.92 9.01
CA SER A 666 -37.34 8.96 10.21
C SER A 666 -36.50 8.81 11.48
N ALA A 667 -36.69 9.71 12.45
CA ALA A 667 -36.07 9.64 13.77
C ALA A 667 -37.15 9.34 14.83
N PHE A 668 -36.76 8.67 15.91
CA PHE A 668 -37.54 8.61 17.16
C PHE A 668 -36.60 9.04 18.30
N MET A 669 -36.77 10.23 18.89
CA MET A 669 -37.85 10.68 19.78
C MET A 669 -37.67 10.22 21.23
N LEU A 670 -37.15 11.14 22.04
CA LEU A 670 -37.46 11.24 23.47
C LEU A 670 -38.06 12.63 23.72
N GLN A 671 -39.11 12.69 24.52
CA GLN A 671 -39.76 13.95 24.91
C GLN A 671 -38.93 14.66 26.00
N TYR A 672 -38.94 15.99 26.01
CA TYR A 672 -38.91 16.74 27.26
C TYR A 672 -39.73 18.03 27.13
N ASP A 673 -40.42 18.41 28.21
CA ASP A 673 -41.40 19.51 28.25
C ASP A 673 -40.91 20.67 29.15
N GLU A 674 -41.50 21.85 29.01
CA GLU A 674 -41.00 23.10 29.60
C GLU A 674 -41.02 23.15 31.15
N LYS A 675 -40.01 23.81 31.75
CA LYS A 675 -40.22 24.66 32.95
C LYS A 675 -39.12 25.71 33.23
N LYS A 676 -39.39 26.92 32.72
CA LYS A 676 -39.18 28.27 33.30
C LYS A 676 -38.15 28.51 34.44
N LYS A 677 -37.38 29.59 34.20
CA LYS A 677 -37.09 30.78 35.06
C LYS A 677 -35.80 30.84 35.93
N HIS A 678 -35.07 31.96 35.71
CA HIS A 678 -34.31 32.77 36.69
C HIS A 678 -33.02 32.15 37.27
N SER A 679 -31.97 32.90 37.65
CA SER A 679 -31.60 34.34 37.52
C SER A 679 -30.10 34.52 37.89
N ILE A 680 -29.61 35.76 38.10
CA ILE A 680 -28.27 36.15 38.64
C ILE A 680 -27.15 36.06 37.58
N THR A 681 -26.62 37.14 36.96
CA THR A 681 -25.82 38.32 37.45
C THR A 681 -24.43 37.92 37.99
N THR A 682 -23.28 38.60 37.77
CA THR A 682 -22.89 39.89 37.11
C THR A 682 -21.34 39.86 36.91
N ASP A 683 -20.60 40.76 36.23
CA ASP A 683 -20.86 42.00 35.45
C ASP A 683 -19.65 42.28 34.50
N SER A 684 -19.78 43.31 33.63
CA SER A 684 -18.67 44.17 33.14
C SER A 684 -17.68 43.59 32.08
N THR A 685 -17.01 44.35 31.20
CA THR A 685 -16.85 45.82 31.05
C THR A 685 -16.80 46.28 29.57
N ILE A 686 -17.75 47.14 29.15
CA ILE A 686 -17.63 48.37 28.30
C ILE A 686 -16.62 48.34 27.11
N GLN A 687 -17.04 48.55 25.84
CA GLN A 687 -17.35 49.87 25.23
C GLN A 687 -18.43 49.79 24.12
N ILE A 688 -19.22 50.86 23.97
CA ILE A 688 -20.28 51.02 22.96
C ILE A 688 -20.21 52.41 22.33
N THR A 689 -20.25 52.49 21.00
CA THR A 689 -20.73 53.68 20.28
C THR A 689 -21.71 53.30 19.16
N LYS A 690 -22.96 53.76 19.34
CA LYS A 690 -23.84 54.52 18.42
C LYS A 690 -23.41 54.62 16.93
N SER A 691 -24.31 54.63 15.94
CA SER A 691 -25.75 55.00 15.87
C SER A 691 -26.41 54.34 14.64
N MET A 692 -27.62 53.76 14.70
CA MET A 692 -28.98 54.36 14.64
C MET A 692 -29.43 54.84 13.23
N SER A 693 -30.50 54.19 12.72
CA SER A 693 -31.30 54.45 11.47
C SER A 693 -30.54 54.38 10.13
N THR A 694 -31.15 54.05 8.97
CA THR A 694 -32.55 54.16 8.49
C THR A 694 -33.02 52.91 7.70
N HIS A 695 -34.29 52.91 7.24
CA HIS A 695 -34.84 51.94 6.28
C HIS A 695 -34.23 52.09 4.87
N SER A 696 -34.15 50.98 4.13
CA SER A 696 -34.07 50.93 2.66
C SER A 696 -34.88 49.73 2.12
N ASP A 697 -35.13 49.70 0.80
CA ASP A 697 -36.16 48.87 0.16
C ASP A 697 -35.73 47.42 -0.19
N PRO A 698 -36.69 46.47 -0.25
CA PRO A 698 -36.39 45.04 -0.38
C PRO A 698 -35.90 44.56 -1.77
N GLU A 699 -35.76 45.43 -2.77
CA GLU A 699 -35.15 45.06 -4.06
C GLU A 699 -33.61 45.14 -4.02
N GLU A 700 -33.02 46.08 -3.28
CA GLU A 700 -31.56 46.27 -3.22
C GLU A 700 -30.85 45.07 -2.56
N LEU A 701 -31.52 44.42 -1.60
CA LEU A 701 -31.08 43.18 -0.96
C LEU A 701 -30.94 42.01 -1.94
N LYS A 702 -31.81 41.90 -2.96
CA LYS A 702 -31.75 40.79 -3.93
C LYS A 702 -30.56 40.90 -4.88
N GLU A 703 -30.15 42.10 -5.28
CA GLU A 703 -28.94 42.28 -6.07
C GLU A 703 -27.66 42.06 -5.24
N GLN A 704 -27.69 42.41 -3.95
CA GLN A 704 -26.59 42.10 -3.04
C GLN A 704 -26.47 40.59 -2.77
N GLU A 705 -27.56 39.87 -2.48
CA GLU A 705 -27.53 38.43 -2.28
C GLU A 705 -27.06 37.66 -3.53
N LEU A 706 -27.54 38.01 -4.73
CA LEU A 706 -26.98 37.45 -5.98
C LEU A 706 -25.48 37.77 -6.12
N GLY A 707 -25.10 39.03 -5.86
CA GLY A 707 -23.73 39.54 -5.99
C GLY A 707 -22.72 38.98 -4.98
N GLU A 708 -23.19 38.44 -3.85
CA GLU A 708 -22.38 37.68 -2.87
C GLU A 708 -22.41 36.17 -3.14
N GLN A 709 -23.56 35.60 -3.49
CA GLN A 709 -23.67 34.17 -3.79
C GLN A 709 -22.83 33.78 -5.01
N GLN A 710 -22.91 34.56 -6.10
CA GLN A 710 -22.08 34.36 -7.29
C GLN A 710 -20.58 34.55 -7.01
N ARG A 711 -20.22 35.43 -6.05
CA ARG A 711 -18.84 35.68 -5.61
C ARG A 711 -18.29 34.57 -4.70
N ASN A 712 -19.16 33.92 -3.93
CA ASN A 712 -18.82 32.76 -3.11
C ASN A 712 -18.67 31.49 -3.97
N ASP A 713 -19.49 31.31 -5.01
CA ASP A 713 -19.32 30.23 -5.98
C ASP A 713 -18.03 30.39 -6.82
N ASP A 714 -17.69 31.61 -7.25
CA ASP A 714 -16.40 31.89 -7.88
C ASP A 714 -15.22 31.50 -6.98
N ASN A 715 -15.24 31.91 -5.70
CA ASN A 715 -14.21 31.56 -4.72
C ASN A 715 -14.13 30.03 -4.49
N ASN A 716 -15.27 29.34 -4.38
CA ASN A 716 -15.31 27.88 -4.22
C ASN A 716 -14.82 27.13 -5.47
N SER A 717 -15.08 27.65 -6.68
CA SER A 717 -14.56 27.08 -7.92
C SER A 717 -13.03 27.21 -8.00
N ILE A 718 -12.47 28.36 -7.61
CA ILE A 718 -11.03 28.62 -7.58
C ILE A 718 -10.33 27.71 -6.56
N LYS A 719 -10.91 27.54 -5.36
CA LYS A 719 -10.39 26.59 -4.35
C LYS A 719 -10.36 25.15 -4.88
N LYS A 720 -11.44 24.67 -5.51
CA LYS A 720 -11.52 23.30 -6.06
C LYS A 720 -10.63 23.06 -7.28
N ARG A 721 -10.23 24.10 -8.03
CA ARG A 721 -9.42 23.96 -9.25
C ARG A 721 -7.98 23.49 -9.01
N PHE A 722 -7.34 23.88 -7.89
CA PHE A 722 -5.88 23.70 -7.72
C PHE A 722 -5.44 22.48 -6.89
N THR A 723 -6.27 21.95 -6.00
CA THR A 723 -5.93 20.76 -5.19
C THR A 723 -5.82 19.47 -6.02
N SER A 724 -6.31 19.48 -7.27
CA SER A 724 -6.50 18.30 -8.13
C SER A 724 -5.73 18.35 -9.47
N TRP A 725 -4.70 19.19 -9.60
CA TRP A 725 -4.03 19.40 -10.90
C TRP A 725 -3.32 18.15 -11.45
N PHE A 726 -2.67 17.36 -10.60
CA PHE A 726 -2.03 16.10 -10.99
C PHE A 726 -3.04 14.93 -11.06
N PHE A 727 -3.10 14.28 -12.22
CA PHE A 727 -3.68 12.93 -12.45
C PHE A 727 -5.17 12.65 -12.14
N ARG A 728 -6.06 13.65 -12.06
CA ARG A 728 -7.52 13.38 -12.18
C ARG A 728 -8.02 13.47 -13.63
N PHE A 729 -8.65 12.40 -14.11
CA PHE A 729 -9.18 12.24 -15.49
C PHE A 729 -10.66 12.65 -15.65
N ASN A 730 -11.31 13.20 -14.61
CA ASN A 730 -12.70 13.62 -14.70
C ASN A 730 -12.88 14.84 -15.63
N ASN A 731 -14.01 14.88 -16.33
CA ASN A 731 -14.44 15.93 -17.27
C ASN A 731 -13.55 16.11 -18.53
N ILE A 732 -12.97 15.02 -19.04
CA ILE A 732 -12.29 14.97 -20.35
C ILE A 732 -13.27 15.02 -21.54
N GLY A 733 -14.57 14.78 -21.35
CA GLY A 733 -15.55 14.99 -22.43
C GLY A 733 -15.49 16.43 -23.00
N PRO A 734 -15.64 16.64 -24.32
CA PRO A 734 -15.53 17.98 -24.93
C PRO A 734 -16.56 18.97 -24.37
N PHE A 735 -17.74 18.48 -23.99
CA PHE A 735 -18.84 19.26 -23.45
C PHE A 735 -18.90 19.20 -21.91
N THR A 736 -18.67 20.33 -21.24
CA THR A 736 -19.04 20.55 -19.83
C THR A 736 -20.15 21.60 -19.78
N LYS A 737 -21.21 21.33 -19.00
CA LYS A 737 -22.45 22.14 -19.02
C LYS A 737 -22.23 23.45 -18.27
N GLY A 738 -21.94 24.54 -19.01
CA GLY A 738 -21.76 25.89 -18.47
C GLY A 738 -20.35 26.50 -18.67
N GLU A 739 -19.41 25.81 -19.29
CA GLU A 739 -18.06 26.35 -19.59
C GLU A 739 -17.86 26.62 -21.09
N HIS A 740 -16.81 27.38 -21.43
CA HIS A 740 -16.34 27.53 -22.82
C HIS A 740 -15.89 26.17 -23.41
N TRP A 741 -15.94 26.02 -24.73
CA TRP A 741 -15.54 24.78 -25.39
C TRP A 741 -14.02 24.69 -25.57
N ALA A 742 -13.45 23.50 -25.42
CA ALA A 742 -12.04 23.21 -25.69
C ALA A 742 -11.81 22.85 -27.17
N LEU A 743 -12.32 23.68 -28.08
CA LEU A 743 -12.43 23.39 -29.51
C LEU A 743 -11.05 23.25 -30.18
N PHE A 744 -10.14 24.20 -29.94
CA PHE A 744 -8.81 24.19 -30.54
C PHE A 744 -8.00 22.98 -30.06
N THR A 745 -8.09 22.62 -28.78
CA THR A 745 -7.44 21.43 -28.21
C THR A 745 -7.81 20.16 -28.99
N TYR A 746 -9.10 19.91 -29.24
CA TYR A 746 -9.53 18.69 -29.94
C TYR A 746 -9.27 18.74 -31.46
N LEU A 747 -9.36 19.91 -32.09
CA LEU A 747 -8.97 20.07 -33.50
C LEU A 747 -7.48 19.81 -33.70
N MET A 748 -6.61 20.33 -32.81
CA MET A 748 -5.17 20.07 -32.82
C MET A 748 -4.88 18.57 -32.68
N VAL A 749 -5.51 17.88 -31.71
CA VAL A 749 -5.31 16.43 -31.52
C VAL A 749 -5.71 15.65 -32.77
N GLY A 750 -6.87 15.94 -33.36
CA GLY A 750 -7.33 15.26 -34.59
C GLY A 750 -6.39 15.50 -35.78
N PHE A 751 -5.99 16.76 -36.02
CA PHE A 751 -5.11 17.14 -37.12
C PHE A 751 -3.70 16.53 -36.99
N THR A 752 -3.13 16.54 -35.78
CA THR A 752 -1.84 15.90 -35.47
C THR A 752 -1.89 14.38 -35.70
N VAL A 753 -2.96 13.69 -35.27
CA VAL A 753 -3.13 12.25 -35.50
C VAL A 753 -3.26 11.92 -36.99
N ILE A 754 -3.94 12.77 -37.78
CA ILE A 754 -4.01 12.62 -39.24
C ILE A 754 -2.63 12.77 -39.89
N ILE A 755 -1.85 13.79 -39.49
CA ILE A 755 -0.48 14.01 -40.00
C ILE A 755 0.43 12.83 -39.68
N PHE A 756 0.50 12.40 -38.42
CA PHE A 756 1.33 11.27 -38.03
C PHE A 756 0.92 9.96 -38.73
N SER A 757 -0.38 9.75 -38.97
CA SER A 757 -0.86 8.62 -39.79
C SER A 757 -0.37 8.70 -41.23
N GLY A 758 -0.26 9.90 -41.80
CA GLY A 758 0.38 10.14 -43.10
C GLY A 758 1.88 9.87 -43.09
N GLU A 759 2.60 10.29 -42.06
CA GLU A 759 4.04 10.04 -41.90
C GLU A 759 4.37 8.53 -41.83
N LEU A 760 3.55 7.73 -41.12
CA LEU A 760 3.68 6.27 -41.09
C LEU A 760 3.35 5.60 -42.44
N LEU A 761 2.42 6.15 -43.22
CA LEU A 761 2.12 5.68 -44.58
C LEU A 761 3.26 5.99 -45.56
N LEU A 762 3.89 7.16 -45.44
CA LEU A 762 5.08 7.54 -46.22
C LEU A 762 6.30 6.69 -45.84
N SER A 763 6.47 6.36 -44.56
CA SER A 763 7.48 5.38 -44.11
C SER A 763 7.28 4.04 -44.81
N LYS A 764 6.07 3.47 -44.72
CA LYS A 764 5.75 2.20 -45.38
C LYS A 764 5.94 2.21 -46.90
N GLN A 765 5.73 3.34 -47.56
CA GLN A 765 6.00 3.48 -49.00
C GLN A 765 7.50 3.61 -49.34
N SER A 766 8.34 4.02 -48.39
CA SER A 766 9.76 4.34 -48.62
C SER A 766 10.70 3.23 -48.15
N SER A 767 10.55 2.77 -46.90
CA SER A 767 11.37 1.73 -46.25
C SER A 767 10.69 0.36 -46.22
N GLY A 768 9.42 0.26 -46.63
CA GLY A 768 8.60 -0.96 -46.56
C GLY A 768 7.94 -1.20 -45.20
N GLU A 769 8.51 -0.64 -44.13
CA GLU A 769 8.05 -0.79 -42.74
C GLU A 769 7.29 0.43 -42.20
N PHE A 770 6.41 0.18 -41.24
CA PHE A 770 5.67 1.25 -40.56
C PHE A 770 6.52 2.00 -39.52
N PHE A 771 7.52 1.35 -38.93
CA PHE A 771 8.38 1.91 -37.90
C PHE A 771 9.84 1.59 -38.21
N GLU A 772 10.68 2.61 -38.39
CA GLU A 772 12.12 2.41 -38.55
C GLU A 772 12.75 2.34 -37.17
N LEU A 773 13.16 1.13 -36.78
CA LEU A 773 13.75 0.81 -35.48
C LEU A 773 15.27 0.97 -35.46
N GLU A 774 15.93 1.04 -36.61
CA GLU A 774 17.38 1.20 -36.74
C GLU A 774 17.77 2.55 -37.34
N PRO A 775 18.83 3.22 -36.82
CA PRO A 775 19.47 2.97 -35.53
C PRO A 775 18.50 3.24 -34.35
N PHE A 776 18.66 2.49 -33.26
CA PHE A 776 17.70 2.28 -32.15
C PHE A 776 16.68 3.41 -31.89
N ASN A 777 15.48 3.29 -32.49
CA ASN A 777 14.42 4.30 -32.37
C ASN A 777 13.45 4.01 -31.19
N TYR A 778 13.85 4.44 -29.99
CA TYR A 778 13.07 4.32 -28.74
C TYR A 778 11.63 4.88 -28.80
N MET A 779 11.27 5.71 -29.79
CA MET A 779 9.97 6.41 -29.84
C MET A 779 8.90 5.72 -30.69
N LEU A 780 9.28 4.69 -31.48
CA LEU A 780 8.43 3.97 -32.43
C LEU A 780 7.80 4.88 -33.50
N GLY A 781 8.57 5.23 -34.55
CA GLY A 781 8.12 6.12 -35.61
C GLY A 781 8.96 6.07 -36.88
N PRO A 782 8.77 7.03 -37.81
CA PRO A 782 9.50 7.13 -39.08
C PRO A 782 10.94 7.63 -38.88
N SER A 783 11.82 7.42 -39.85
CA SER A 783 13.19 7.96 -39.85
C SER A 783 13.25 9.49 -39.88
N MET A 784 14.44 10.02 -39.57
CA MET A 784 14.69 11.46 -39.54
C MET A 784 14.47 12.13 -40.90
N GLU A 785 14.81 11.46 -42.01
CA GLU A 785 14.61 12.01 -43.36
C GLU A 785 13.13 12.21 -43.68
N ILE A 786 12.26 11.24 -43.37
CA ILE A 786 10.81 11.35 -43.60
C ILE A 786 10.21 12.52 -42.80
N MET A 787 10.63 12.71 -41.54
CA MET A 787 10.22 13.88 -40.74
C MET A 787 10.70 15.19 -41.38
N ILE A 788 11.94 15.25 -41.89
CA ILE A 788 12.45 16.45 -42.57
C ILE A 788 11.64 16.72 -43.85
N GLN A 789 11.41 15.70 -44.70
CA GLN A 789 10.57 15.81 -45.89
C GLN A 789 9.12 16.25 -45.56
N SER A 790 8.58 15.81 -44.41
CA SER A 790 7.23 16.17 -43.93
C SER A 790 7.12 17.55 -43.28
N GLY A 791 8.24 18.25 -43.06
CA GLY A 791 8.27 19.64 -42.59
C GLY A 791 8.85 19.89 -41.19
N ALA A 792 9.59 18.93 -40.61
CA ALA A 792 10.19 19.08 -39.28
C ALA A 792 11.25 20.21 -39.21
N ARG A 793 11.61 20.63 -37.98
CA ARG A 793 12.60 21.68 -37.74
C ARG A 793 13.99 21.20 -38.17
N PHE A 794 14.50 21.72 -39.29
CA PHE A 794 15.84 21.39 -39.79
C PHE A 794 16.54 22.66 -40.31
N PRO A 795 17.47 23.26 -39.53
CA PRO A 795 18.06 24.55 -39.88
C PRO A 795 18.68 24.65 -41.29
N PRO A 796 19.35 23.61 -41.84
CA PRO A 796 19.85 23.64 -43.22
C PRO A 796 18.78 23.80 -44.32
N CYS A 797 17.52 23.44 -44.06
CA CYS A 797 16.41 23.71 -45.00
C CYS A 797 15.88 25.15 -44.92
N MET A 798 16.24 25.88 -43.85
CA MET A 798 15.66 27.17 -43.48
C MET A 798 16.64 28.34 -43.64
N ARG A 799 17.96 28.05 -43.59
CA ARG A 799 19.07 28.99 -43.81
C ARG A 799 20.33 28.22 -44.20
N LYS A 800 21.33 28.92 -44.75
CA LYS A 800 22.64 28.31 -45.04
C LYS A 800 23.36 28.00 -43.72
N VAL A 801 24.01 26.84 -43.66
CA VAL A 801 24.79 26.35 -42.52
C VAL A 801 26.11 25.79 -43.06
N ASP A 802 27.25 26.19 -42.48
CA ASP A 802 28.58 25.82 -42.99
C ASP A 802 28.83 24.30 -42.97
N SER A 803 28.30 23.60 -41.97
CA SER A 803 28.41 22.13 -41.84
C SER A 803 27.51 21.34 -42.79
N MET A 804 26.59 21.99 -43.51
CA MET A 804 25.77 21.34 -44.54
C MET A 804 25.58 22.24 -45.80
N PRO A 805 26.63 22.40 -46.64
CA PRO A 805 26.59 23.22 -47.85
C PRO A 805 25.49 22.83 -48.86
N SER A 806 24.69 23.81 -49.26
CA SER A 806 23.55 23.65 -50.18
C SER A 806 23.88 23.16 -51.60
N ASP A 807 25.16 23.19 -51.97
CA ASP A 807 25.73 22.79 -53.26
C ASP A 807 26.41 21.42 -53.22
N GLN A 808 26.52 20.80 -52.03
CA GLN A 808 27.02 19.45 -51.83
C GLN A 808 25.88 18.41 -51.96
N LYS A 809 26.28 17.14 -52.13
CA LYS A 809 25.38 15.99 -52.09
C LYS A 809 25.56 15.16 -50.81
N TYR A 810 24.50 14.46 -50.43
CA TYR A 810 24.40 13.68 -49.18
C TYR A 810 23.81 12.29 -49.41
N VAL A 811 24.06 11.39 -48.47
CA VAL A 811 23.51 10.01 -48.43
C VAL A 811 22.04 10.03 -47.97
N CYS A 812 21.16 9.33 -48.69
CA CYS A 812 19.70 9.35 -48.42
C CYS A 812 19.06 7.96 -48.39
N LEU A 813 17.90 7.85 -47.75
CA LEU A 813 17.18 6.60 -47.45
C LEU A 813 16.70 5.85 -48.71
N HIS A 814 16.37 6.59 -49.78
CA HIS A 814 15.86 6.05 -51.06
C HIS A 814 16.83 5.05 -51.74
N THR A 815 18.08 5.02 -51.28
CA THR A 815 19.14 4.06 -51.64
C THR A 815 18.88 2.63 -51.16
N ILE A 816 18.44 2.49 -49.91
CA ILE A 816 18.42 1.23 -49.16
C ILE A 816 17.38 0.29 -49.77
N SER A 817 16.20 0.86 -50.03
CA SER A 817 15.01 0.22 -50.61
C SER A 817 15.23 -0.36 -52.02
N GLN A 818 16.16 0.20 -52.82
CA GLN A 818 16.38 -0.24 -54.21
C GLN A 818 17.52 -1.27 -54.38
N ASN A 819 18.43 -1.41 -53.41
CA ASN A 819 19.65 -2.20 -53.54
C ASN A 819 19.77 -3.39 -52.56
N ASN A 820 18.79 -3.64 -51.68
CA ASN A 820 18.83 -4.68 -50.64
C ASN A 820 20.10 -4.63 -49.75
N LEU A 821 20.59 -3.44 -49.45
CA LEU A 821 21.70 -3.23 -48.52
C LEU A 821 21.15 -3.07 -47.11
N THR A 822 21.42 -4.03 -46.23
CA THR A 822 21.08 -3.91 -44.81
C THR A 822 21.97 -2.84 -44.13
N PRO A 823 21.40 -1.86 -43.40
CA PRO A 823 22.17 -1.24 -42.32
C PRO A 823 22.56 -2.32 -41.29
N PHE A 824 23.64 -2.09 -40.53
CA PHE A 824 24.09 -2.97 -39.44
C PHE A 824 24.29 -4.47 -39.77
N ALA A 825 25.21 -4.77 -40.70
CA ALA A 825 25.88 -6.06 -40.71
C ALA A 825 26.78 -6.19 -39.45
N SER A 826 26.20 -6.62 -38.32
CA SER A 826 26.99 -7.00 -37.14
C SER A 826 27.69 -8.34 -37.40
N ASN A 827 29.03 -8.34 -37.27
CA ASN A 827 29.82 -9.55 -37.51
C ASN A 827 29.55 -10.59 -36.41
N ARG A 828 28.71 -11.59 -36.71
CA ARG A 828 28.76 -12.89 -36.05
C ARG A 828 30.00 -13.66 -36.54
N ASN A 829 31.16 -13.30 -36.01
CA ASN A 829 32.30 -14.16 -35.73
C ASN A 829 33.35 -13.30 -34.99
N GLY A 830 33.90 -13.84 -33.91
CA GLY A 830 34.89 -13.14 -33.11
C GLY A 830 36.29 -13.28 -33.69
N ASP A 831 36.73 -12.28 -34.44
CA ASP A 831 38.15 -12.00 -34.73
C ASP A 831 38.31 -10.48 -34.95
N LEU A 832 39.38 -9.90 -34.41
CA LEU A 832 39.71 -8.48 -34.55
C LEU A 832 40.63 -8.26 -35.77
N PRO A 833 40.29 -7.28 -36.61
CA PRO A 833 41.28 -6.42 -37.23
C PRO A 833 41.12 -4.97 -36.76
N ASP A 834 42.23 -4.38 -36.35
CA ASP A 834 42.35 -2.97 -35.94
C ASP A 834 42.57 -2.08 -37.19
N ASP A 835 41.48 -1.69 -37.85
CA ASP A 835 41.49 -0.61 -38.85
C ASP A 835 40.15 0.14 -38.91
N SER A 836 40.22 1.47 -38.96
CA SER A 836 39.07 2.37 -38.85
C SER A 836 38.41 2.59 -40.21
N SER A 837 37.52 1.67 -40.60
CA SER A 837 36.68 1.85 -41.79
C SER A 837 35.45 2.74 -41.50
N ASN A 838 35.36 3.90 -42.17
CA ASN A 838 34.31 4.91 -41.93
C ASN A 838 32.90 4.31 -42.10
N GLN A 839 32.15 4.23 -41.00
CA GLN A 839 30.79 3.71 -40.98
C GLN A 839 29.79 4.80 -41.42
N LEU A 840 29.63 4.92 -42.73
CA LEU A 840 28.83 5.95 -43.40
C LEU A 840 27.39 6.05 -42.88
N MET A 841 27.00 7.23 -42.40
CA MET A 841 25.68 7.52 -41.84
C MET A 841 24.73 8.19 -42.85
N LEU A 842 23.44 8.23 -42.49
CA LEU A 842 22.43 8.98 -43.24
C LEU A 842 22.71 10.49 -43.11
N LEU A 843 22.55 11.24 -44.21
CA LEU A 843 22.90 12.66 -44.35
C LEU A 843 24.41 12.98 -44.37
N ASP A 844 25.30 11.98 -44.45
CA ASP A 844 26.75 12.21 -44.52
C ASP A 844 27.21 12.91 -45.82
N PRO A 845 28.29 13.70 -45.76
CA PRO A 845 28.88 14.39 -46.91
C PRO A 845 29.46 13.39 -47.94
N ALA A 846 28.90 13.35 -49.14
CA ALA A 846 29.27 12.39 -50.20
C ALA A 846 30.66 12.60 -50.84
N ILE A 847 31.58 13.35 -50.22
CA ILE A 847 32.91 13.68 -50.77
C ILE A 847 33.93 12.55 -50.57
N GLU A 848 33.78 11.73 -49.53
CA GLU A 848 34.69 10.60 -49.25
C GLU A 848 34.33 9.31 -50.04
N LEU A 849 33.24 9.33 -50.82
CA LEU A 849 32.71 8.15 -51.49
C LEU A 849 33.45 7.83 -52.79
N THR A 850 34.25 6.76 -52.74
CA THR A 850 35.00 6.21 -53.88
C THR A 850 34.26 5.11 -54.65
N ASP A 851 33.18 4.52 -54.10
CA ASP A 851 32.36 3.52 -54.81
C ASP A 851 31.34 4.18 -55.76
N PRO A 852 31.42 3.94 -57.09
CA PRO A 852 30.46 4.48 -58.05
C PRO A 852 29.02 3.98 -57.87
N ARG A 853 28.80 2.86 -57.14
CA ARG A 853 27.44 2.42 -56.77
C ARG A 853 26.81 3.38 -55.76
N LEU A 854 27.56 3.77 -54.74
CA LEU A 854 27.07 4.70 -53.72
C LEU A 854 26.88 6.12 -54.27
N LEU A 855 27.67 6.54 -55.27
CA LEU A 855 27.59 7.88 -55.85
C LEU A 855 26.24 8.17 -56.56
N ASN A 856 25.58 7.16 -57.14
CA ASN A 856 24.25 7.30 -57.74
C ASN A 856 23.12 7.49 -56.71
N SER A 857 23.37 7.12 -55.45
CA SER A 857 22.42 7.15 -54.32
C SER A 857 22.43 8.46 -53.51
N THR A 858 22.95 9.54 -54.12
CA THR A 858 23.22 10.80 -53.41
C THR A 858 22.28 11.92 -53.87
N CYS A 859 21.58 12.54 -52.91
CA CYS A 859 20.63 13.63 -53.17
C CYS A 859 21.24 15.01 -52.92
N SER A 860 20.61 16.04 -53.48
CA SER A 860 20.80 17.43 -53.07
C SER A 860 20.06 17.72 -51.77
N LEU A 861 20.52 18.74 -51.03
CA LEU A 861 19.82 19.26 -49.84
C LEU A 861 18.34 19.59 -50.12
N SER A 862 18.02 20.10 -51.31
CA SER A 862 16.63 20.38 -51.73
C SER A 862 15.72 19.16 -51.80
N ALA A 863 16.25 17.96 -52.08
CA ALA A 863 15.48 16.72 -52.10
C ALA A 863 15.24 16.19 -50.68
N ILE A 864 16.26 16.22 -49.82
CA ILE A 864 16.16 15.89 -48.39
C ILE A 864 15.15 16.80 -47.68
N CYS A 865 15.14 18.08 -48.01
CA CYS A 865 14.19 19.03 -47.44
C CYS A 865 12.74 18.74 -47.84
N GLY A 866 12.47 18.41 -49.10
CA GLY A 866 11.11 18.07 -49.55
C GLY A 866 10.06 19.16 -49.33
N MET A 867 8.79 18.75 -49.42
CA MET A 867 7.52 19.50 -49.36
C MET A 867 7.36 20.71 -50.31
N THR A 868 8.32 21.63 -50.39
CA THR A 868 8.32 22.76 -51.33
C THR A 868 9.72 23.00 -51.90
N ALA A 869 9.86 23.16 -53.22
CA ALA A 869 11.14 23.59 -53.79
C ALA A 869 11.55 24.97 -53.28
N PHE A 870 12.86 25.18 -53.03
CA PHE A 870 13.40 26.50 -52.70
C PHE A 870 13.11 27.51 -53.83
N HIS A 871 12.74 28.75 -53.52
CA HIS A 871 12.48 29.79 -54.51
C HIS A 871 13.71 30.10 -55.38
N GLN A 872 14.91 29.91 -54.84
CA GLN A 872 16.15 29.92 -55.60
C GLN A 872 16.91 28.61 -55.35
N HIS A 873 17.27 27.91 -56.44
CA HIS A 873 17.71 26.50 -56.46
C HIS A 873 18.98 26.14 -55.64
N ARG A 874 19.59 27.11 -54.93
CA ARG A 874 20.75 26.96 -54.02
C ARG A 874 20.70 27.90 -52.81
N ILE A 875 19.50 28.30 -52.38
CA ILE A 875 19.29 29.10 -51.15
C ILE A 875 18.14 28.48 -50.35
N PRO A 876 18.40 27.80 -49.22
CA PRO A 876 17.35 27.30 -48.34
C PRO A 876 16.57 28.45 -47.69
N ASP A 877 15.25 28.37 -47.76
CA ASP A 877 14.30 29.46 -47.47
C ASP A 877 13.00 28.99 -46.77
N GLN A 878 12.93 27.72 -46.35
CA GLN A 878 11.71 27.06 -45.83
C GLN A 878 11.33 27.47 -44.39
N THR A 879 11.17 28.77 -44.17
CA THR A 879 10.88 29.41 -42.87
C THR A 879 9.57 28.94 -42.20
N TYR A 880 8.65 28.35 -42.97
CA TYR A 880 7.44 27.69 -42.43
C TYR A 880 7.76 26.55 -41.44
N ARG A 881 9.00 26.04 -41.41
CA ARG A 881 9.52 25.08 -40.42
C ARG A 881 9.64 25.64 -38.99
N LEU A 882 9.27 26.90 -38.76
CA LEU A 882 8.97 27.41 -37.42
C LEU A 882 7.53 27.09 -36.96
N LEU A 883 6.62 26.79 -37.90
CA LEU A 883 5.20 26.50 -37.64
C LEU A 883 4.87 25.01 -37.77
N SER A 884 5.30 24.36 -38.86
CA SER A 884 4.98 22.94 -39.13
C SER A 884 5.38 21.93 -38.04
N PRO A 885 6.45 22.11 -37.23
CA PRO A 885 6.76 21.21 -36.12
C PRO A 885 5.74 21.21 -34.98
N LEU A 886 4.73 22.09 -34.97
CA LEU A 886 3.59 22.00 -34.06
C LEU A 886 2.75 20.72 -34.23
N PHE A 887 2.90 20.02 -35.36
CA PHE A 887 2.08 18.88 -35.75
C PHE A 887 2.87 17.58 -35.94
N ILE A 888 4.19 17.66 -36.12
CA ILE A 888 5.06 16.54 -36.48
C ILE A 888 5.63 15.86 -35.22
N HIS A 889 5.57 14.54 -35.15
CA HIS A 889 5.95 13.78 -33.96
C HIS A 889 6.86 12.58 -34.30
N THR A 890 7.97 12.44 -33.57
CA THR A 890 9.00 11.40 -33.81
C THR A 890 8.51 9.96 -33.74
N GLY A 891 7.40 9.70 -33.05
CA GLY A 891 6.89 8.35 -32.89
C GLY A 891 5.70 8.29 -31.96
N LEU A 892 5.09 7.11 -31.89
CA LEU A 892 3.83 6.84 -31.21
C LEU A 892 3.92 7.19 -29.71
N ILE A 893 5.04 6.89 -29.05
CA ILE A 893 5.22 7.20 -27.62
C ILE A 893 5.27 8.72 -27.39
N HIS A 894 6.03 9.44 -28.23
CA HIS A 894 6.09 10.91 -28.18
C HIS A 894 4.71 11.53 -28.45
N LEU A 895 3.99 11.04 -29.47
CA LEU A 895 2.63 11.48 -29.79
C LEU A 895 1.66 11.25 -28.62
N CYS A 896 1.61 10.04 -28.05
CA CYS A 896 0.71 9.73 -26.94
C CYS A 896 0.95 10.62 -25.72
N ILE A 897 2.22 10.90 -25.37
CA ILE A 897 2.55 11.79 -24.25
C ILE A 897 2.14 13.24 -24.55
N ASN A 898 2.45 13.76 -25.74
CA ASN A 898 2.09 15.13 -26.12
C ASN A 898 0.56 15.31 -26.18
N MET A 899 -0.16 14.37 -26.78
CA MET A 899 -1.63 14.44 -26.88
C MET A 899 -2.31 14.26 -25.52
N ALA A 900 -1.81 13.39 -24.65
CA ALA A 900 -2.33 13.26 -23.29
C ALA A 900 -2.14 14.55 -22.48
N PHE A 901 -0.96 15.19 -22.56
CA PHE A 901 -0.70 16.46 -21.90
C PHE A 901 -1.55 17.60 -22.48
N LEU A 902 -1.70 17.67 -23.81
CA LEU A 902 -2.56 18.64 -24.49
C LEU A 902 -4.05 18.47 -24.12
N VAL A 903 -4.55 17.24 -24.02
CA VAL A 903 -5.94 16.99 -23.58
C VAL A 903 -6.12 17.29 -22.09
N ILE A 904 -5.19 16.89 -21.21
CA ILE A 904 -5.34 17.05 -19.75
C ILE A 904 -5.13 18.49 -19.29
N LEU A 905 -4.14 19.20 -19.84
CA LEU A 905 -3.84 20.59 -19.49
C LEU A 905 -4.46 21.59 -20.46
N GLY A 906 -4.25 21.39 -21.77
CA GLY A 906 -4.71 22.33 -22.80
C GLY A 906 -6.21 22.57 -22.76
N SER A 907 -7.03 21.52 -22.67
CA SER A 907 -8.49 21.68 -22.57
C SER A 907 -8.94 22.50 -21.35
N ARG A 908 -8.20 22.43 -20.23
CA ARG A 908 -8.47 23.19 -19.00
C ARG A 908 -8.05 24.65 -19.14
N VAL A 909 -6.89 24.92 -19.75
CA VAL A 909 -6.44 26.30 -20.05
C VAL A 909 -7.35 26.95 -21.09
N GLU A 910 -7.76 26.21 -22.13
CA GLU A 910 -8.68 26.71 -23.17
C GLU A 910 -10.06 27.07 -22.60
N ARG A 911 -10.65 26.21 -21.75
CA ARG A 911 -11.87 26.51 -20.97
C ARG A 911 -11.74 27.79 -20.13
N THR A 912 -10.52 28.12 -19.73
CA THR A 912 -10.20 29.20 -18.78
C THR A 912 -9.94 30.56 -19.45
N ILE A 913 -9.28 30.59 -20.61
CA ILE A 913 -8.98 31.85 -21.34
C ILE A 913 -9.71 32.02 -22.68
N ASN A 914 -10.52 31.03 -23.07
CA ASN A 914 -11.18 30.84 -24.36
C ASN A 914 -10.24 30.48 -25.55
N SER A 915 -10.83 29.82 -26.55
CA SER A 915 -10.15 29.25 -27.71
C SER A 915 -9.27 30.23 -28.48
N LEU A 916 -9.69 31.49 -28.65
CA LEU A 916 -8.90 32.47 -29.40
C LEU A 916 -7.59 32.81 -28.67
N ARG A 917 -7.66 33.01 -27.35
CA ARG A 917 -6.46 33.30 -26.55
C ARG A 917 -5.58 32.07 -26.36
N PHE A 918 -6.19 30.90 -26.23
CA PHE A 918 -5.47 29.63 -26.19
C PHE A 918 -4.71 29.37 -27.51
N THR A 919 -5.33 29.64 -28.67
CA THR A 919 -4.68 29.56 -29.99
C THR A 919 -3.43 30.46 -30.04
N LEU A 920 -3.57 31.73 -29.62
CA LEU A 920 -2.45 32.69 -29.59
C LEU A 920 -1.34 32.27 -28.64
N LEU A 921 -1.68 31.75 -27.45
CA LEU A 921 -0.71 31.22 -26.48
C LEU A 921 0.03 30.00 -27.04
N TYR A 922 -0.70 29.02 -27.55
CA TYR A 922 -0.16 27.74 -28.01
C TYR A 922 0.72 27.89 -29.25
N ILE A 923 0.22 28.58 -30.30
CA ILE A 923 0.98 28.80 -31.53
C ILE A 923 2.14 29.78 -31.29
N GLY A 924 1.91 30.86 -30.54
CA GLY A 924 2.94 31.87 -30.25
C GLY A 924 4.11 31.33 -29.43
N SER A 925 3.84 30.47 -28.43
CA SER A 925 4.90 29.80 -27.67
C SER A 925 5.62 28.70 -28.45
N GLY A 926 4.91 27.98 -29.31
CA GLY A 926 5.53 27.02 -30.24
C GLY A 926 6.50 27.69 -31.22
N ILE A 927 6.05 28.71 -31.96
CA ILE A 927 6.89 29.45 -32.93
C ILE A 927 8.13 30.06 -32.24
N PHE A 928 7.94 30.70 -31.07
CA PHE A 928 9.06 31.27 -30.32
C PHE A 928 10.02 30.19 -29.80
N GLY A 929 9.50 29.05 -29.33
CA GLY A 929 10.30 27.88 -28.97
C GLY A 929 11.14 27.39 -30.15
N HIS A 930 10.51 27.10 -31.29
CA HIS A 930 11.19 26.62 -32.50
C HIS A 930 12.22 27.64 -33.03
N ALA A 931 11.95 28.95 -32.89
CA ALA A 931 12.90 30.00 -33.24
C ALA A 931 14.11 30.05 -32.30
N LEU A 932 13.92 29.81 -30.99
CA LEU A 932 15.04 29.68 -30.05
C LEU A 932 15.85 28.41 -30.32
N GLY A 933 15.18 27.27 -30.52
CA GLY A 933 15.82 26.01 -30.93
C GLY A 933 16.61 26.15 -32.22
N ALA A 934 16.07 26.81 -33.26
CA ALA A 934 16.75 27.03 -34.54
C ALA A 934 17.99 27.96 -34.47
N ASN A 935 18.19 28.67 -33.36
CA ASN A 935 19.36 29.53 -33.11
C ASN A 935 20.44 28.88 -32.22
N PHE A 936 20.12 27.86 -31.41
CA PHE A 936 21.03 27.35 -30.36
C PHE A 936 21.06 25.82 -30.20
N SER A 937 20.13 25.10 -30.81
CA SER A 937 20.01 23.64 -30.73
C SER A 937 20.58 23.00 -32.01
N PRO A 938 21.30 21.86 -31.92
CA PRO A 938 21.73 21.11 -33.10
C PRO A 938 20.53 20.62 -33.94
N PRO A 939 20.76 20.13 -35.18
CA PRO A 939 19.69 19.66 -36.07
C PRO A 939 18.90 18.49 -35.46
N THR A 940 17.79 18.80 -34.78
CA THR A 940 16.96 17.84 -34.05
C THR A 940 15.49 18.06 -34.38
N THR A 941 14.84 16.98 -34.82
CA THR A 941 13.50 16.98 -35.42
C THR A 941 12.34 16.96 -34.42
N ARG A 942 12.60 17.16 -33.11
CA ARG A 942 11.61 17.01 -32.04
C ARG A 942 11.39 18.32 -31.29
N CYS A 943 10.14 18.77 -31.14
CA CYS A 943 9.78 19.94 -30.33
C CYS A 943 8.43 19.74 -29.61
N SER A 944 8.35 20.08 -28.31
CA SER A 944 7.08 20.21 -27.57
C SER A 944 6.89 21.62 -26.97
N GLY A 945 7.51 22.65 -27.57
CA GLY A 945 7.61 24.00 -27.00
C GLY A 945 6.26 24.66 -26.66
N SER A 946 5.22 24.39 -27.44
CA SER A 946 3.85 24.86 -27.16
C SER A 946 3.28 24.32 -25.84
N LEU A 947 3.67 23.11 -25.40
CA LEU A 947 3.26 22.53 -24.12
C LEU A 947 4.00 23.18 -22.94
N PHE A 948 5.27 23.53 -23.11
CA PHE A 948 6.00 24.37 -22.15
C PHE A 948 5.43 25.79 -22.08
N GLY A 949 4.81 26.29 -23.16
CA GLY A 949 3.97 27.49 -23.15
C GLY A 949 2.80 27.41 -22.16
N LEU A 950 2.16 26.24 -22.06
CA LEU A 950 1.09 25.99 -21.08
C LEU A 950 1.63 25.89 -19.65
N ILE A 951 2.85 25.37 -19.45
CA ILE A 951 3.55 25.41 -18.16
C ILE A 951 3.84 26.86 -17.76
N GLY A 952 4.29 27.70 -18.71
CA GLY A 952 4.50 29.14 -18.50
C GLY A 952 3.25 29.89 -18.09
N PHE A 953 2.09 29.54 -18.66
CA PHE A 953 0.79 30.04 -18.23
C PHE A 953 0.50 29.73 -16.76
N LEU A 954 0.73 28.49 -16.30
CA LEU A 954 0.46 28.07 -14.92
C LEU A 954 1.32 28.81 -13.89
N TYR A 955 2.57 29.14 -14.21
CA TYR A 955 3.39 29.99 -13.34
C TYR A 955 2.74 31.37 -13.14
N VAL A 956 2.26 32.00 -14.21
CA VAL A 956 1.61 33.31 -14.15
C VAL A 956 0.26 33.24 -13.42
N ASP A 957 -0.51 32.17 -13.63
CA ASP A 957 -1.78 31.92 -12.93
C ASP A 957 -1.57 31.79 -11.41
N ILE A 958 -0.64 30.92 -10.97
CA ILE A 958 -0.31 30.74 -9.54
C ILE A 958 0.17 32.05 -8.90
N LEU A 959 0.98 32.85 -9.61
CA LEU A 959 1.49 34.13 -9.09
C LEU A 959 0.40 35.21 -8.97
N ILE A 960 -0.56 35.26 -9.90
CA ILE A 960 -1.69 36.23 -9.86
C ILE A 960 -2.74 35.80 -8.82
N ASN A 961 -3.09 34.52 -8.79
CA ASN A 961 -4.07 33.96 -7.85
C ASN A 961 -3.46 33.57 -6.49
N TRP A 962 -2.20 33.94 -6.21
CA TRP A 962 -1.43 33.57 -5.00
C TRP A 962 -2.19 33.74 -3.68
N LYS A 963 -3.01 34.80 -3.55
CA LYS A 963 -3.81 35.09 -2.35
C LYS A 963 -5.16 34.39 -2.28
N LYS A 964 -5.60 33.72 -3.35
CA LYS A 964 -6.83 32.90 -3.40
C LYS A 964 -6.53 31.40 -3.20
N LEU A 965 -5.27 30.99 -3.38
CA LEU A 965 -4.80 29.62 -3.18
C LEU A 965 -4.62 29.33 -1.68
N GLU A 966 -5.08 28.17 -1.22
CA GLU A 966 -4.92 27.75 0.18
C GLU A 966 -3.49 27.29 0.51
N ARG A 967 -2.75 26.79 -0.49
CA ARG A 967 -1.36 26.33 -0.36
C ARG A 967 -0.52 26.73 -1.58
N PRO A 968 -0.26 28.04 -1.79
CA PRO A 968 0.42 28.54 -2.99
C PRO A 968 1.86 28.03 -3.09
N ILE A 969 2.60 28.02 -1.98
CA ILE A 969 4.00 27.54 -1.93
C ILE A 969 4.08 26.06 -2.34
N THR A 970 3.19 25.20 -1.83
CA THR A 970 3.13 23.78 -2.21
C THR A 970 2.78 23.59 -3.68
N SER A 971 1.93 24.45 -4.24
CA SER A 971 1.52 24.40 -5.64
C SER A 971 2.66 24.83 -6.57
N LEU A 972 3.35 25.92 -6.22
CA LEU A 972 4.56 26.38 -6.92
C LEU A 972 5.68 25.35 -6.85
N PHE A 973 5.94 24.75 -5.67
CA PHE A 973 6.97 23.72 -5.51
C PHE A 973 6.69 22.49 -6.37
N LYS A 974 5.44 22.02 -6.43
CA LYS A 974 5.04 20.92 -7.34
C LYS A 974 5.26 21.27 -8.81
N LEU A 975 4.94 22.50 -9.23
CA LEU A 975 5.17 22.97 -10.60
C LEU A 975 6.67 23.07 -10.92
N LEU A 976 7.48 23.58 -9.99
CA LEU A 976 8.94 23.66 -10.10
C LEU A 976 9.59 22.27 -10.23
N VAL A 977 9.24 21.32 -9.35
CA VAL A 977 9.76 19.95 -9.40
C VAL A 977 9.36 19.26 -10.71
N CYS A 978 8.10 19.41 -11.14
CA CYS A 978 7.65 18.87 -12.42
C CYS A 978 8.40 19.48 -13.61
N THR A 979 8.57 20.80 -13.62
CA THR A 979 9.33 21.53 -14.66
C THR A 979 10.79 21.06 -14.70
N GLY A 980 11.44 20.94 -13.54
CA GLY A 980 12.81 20.45 -13.41
C GLY A 980 12.98 19.01 -13.91
N LEU A 981 12.05 18.11 -13.58
CA LEU A 981 12.04 16.74 -14.11
C LEU A 981 11.85 16.72 -15.63
N THR A 982 10.99 17.56 -16.20
CA THR A 982 10.82 17.63 -17.67
C THR A 982 12.04 18.21 -18.38
N PHE A 983 12.79 19.13 -17.76
CA PHE A 983 14.07 19.60 -18.30
C PHE A 983 15.19 18.57 -18.13
N PHE A 984 15.22 17.81 -17.03
CA PHE A 984 16.18 16.71 -16.84
C PHE A 984 16.00 15.60 -17.88
N ILE A 985 14.75 15.23 -18.19
CA ILE A 985 14.41 14.34 -19.33
C ILE A 985 14.82 14.97 -20.67
N GLY A 986 14.81 16.31 -20.76
CA GLY A 986 15.29 17.07 -21.93
C GLY A 986 16.80 17.02 -22.18
N ILE A 987 17.57 16.35 -21.33
CA ILE A 987 19.01 16.11 -21.51
C ILE A 987 19.26 14.79 -22.27
N LEU A 988 18.22 13.97 -22.48
CA LEU A 988 18.29 12.73 -23.25
C LEU A 988 18.47 12.99 -24.76
N PRO A 989 19.19 12.12 -25.50
CA PRO A 989 19.59 12.37 -26.88
C PRO A 989 18.40 12.68 -27.82
N GLY A 990 18.53 13.80 -28.52
CA GLY A 990 17.57 14.29 -29.50
C GLY A 990 16.33 14.99 -28.92
N VAL A 991 16.34 15.46 -27.67
CA VAL A 991 15.25 16.31 -27.13
C VAL A 991 15.65 17.79 -27.18
N ASP A 992 14.86 18.63 -27.85
CA ASP A 992 15.20 20.05 -28.02
C ASP A 992 14.84 20.90 -26.79
N THR A 993 15.73 20.88 -25.79
CA THR A 993 15.61 21.67 -24.57
C THR A 993 15.57 23.19 -24.81
N PHE A 994 16.18 23.69 -25.90
CA PHE A 994 16.03 25.11 -26.26
C PHE A 994 14.61 25.44 -26.71
N SER A 995 13.94 24.58 -27.49
CA SER A 995 12.53 24.78 -27.82
C SER A 995 11.61 24.71 -26.58
N HIS A 996 11.94 23.87 -25.59
CA HIS A 996 11.22 23.82 -24.32
C HIS A 996 11.41 25.09 -23.48
N MET A 997 12.64 25.59 -23.37
CA MET A 997 12.96 26.84 -22.68
C MET A 997 12.31 28.06 -23.35
N GLY A 998 12.38 28.15 -24.69
CA GLY A 998 11.74 29.23 -25.45
C GLY A 998 10.23 29.19 -25.33
N GLY A 999 9.64 27.99 -25.38
CA GLY A 999 8.21 27.77 -25.12
C GLY A 999 7.78 28.28 -23.74
N LEU A 1000 8.54 27.96 -22.69
CA LEU A 1000 8.28 28.42 -21.32
C LEU A 1000 8.34 29.94 -21.19
N ILE A 1001 9.39 30.59 -21.75
CA ILE A 1001 9.57 32.05 -21.72
C ILE A 1001 8.43 32.75 -22.46
N ALA A 1002 8.10 32.29 -23.66
CA ALA A 1002 6.97 32.80 -24.44
C ALA A 1002 5.63 32.58 -23.74
N GLY A 1003 5.44 31.43 -23.08
CA GLY A 1003 4.27 31.13 -22.27
C GLY A 1003 4.04 32.16 -21.17
N VAL A 1004 5.09 32.51 -20.42
CA VAL A 1004 5.01 33.55 -19.37
C VAL A 1004 4.64 34.92 -19.98
N LEU A 1005 5.32 35.35 -21.04
CA LEU A 1005 5.10 36.67 -21.66
C LEU A 1005 3.69 36.79 -22.29
N LEU A 1006 3.28 35.80 -23.08
CA LEU A 1006 1.96 35.79 -23.71
C LEU A 1006 0.84 35.70 -22.67
N SER A 1007 1.03 34.96 -21.57
CA SER A 1007 0.02 34.85 -20.51
C SER A 1007 -0.22 36.15 -19.75
N LEU A 1008 0.84 36.92 -19.46
CA LEU A 1008 0.73 38.25 -18.86
C LEU A 1008 -0.13 39.19 -19.73
N PHE A 1009 -0.04 39.07 -21.06
CA PHE A 1009 -0.85 39.83 -22.02
C PHE A 1009 -2.29 39.28 -22.18
N LEU A 1010 -2.48 37.95 -22.25
CA LEU A 1010 -3.73 37.30 -22.64
C LEU A 1010 -4.74 37.07 -21.50
N LEU A 1011 -4.31 37.05 -20.23
CA LEU A 1011 -5.19 36.72 -19.10
C LEU A 1011 -6.39 37.69 -18.95
N PRO A 1012 -7.52 37.27 -18.33
CA PRO A 1012 -8.67 38.15 -18.09
C PRO A 1012 -8.36 39.32 -17.15
N VAL A 1013 -9.03 40.46 -17.34
CA VAL A 1013 -8.85 41.64 -16.47
C VAL A 1013 -9.48 41.41 -15.08
N SER A 1014 -10.56 40.65 -15.01
CA SER A 1014 -11.26 40.25 -13.77
C SER A 1014 -10.43 39.39 -12.82
N TRP A 1015 -9.28 38.86 -13.26
CA TRP A 1015 -8.42 38.01 -12.45
C TRP A 1015 -7.49 38.80 -11.53
N TRP A 1016 -7.18 40.05 -11.90
CA TRP A 1016 -6.45 40.98 -11.04
C TRP A 1016 -7.38 41.52 -9.95
N PRO A 1017 -6.95 41.64 -8.69
CA PRO A 1017 -7.82 42.13 -7.62
C PRO A 1017 -8.28 43.57 -7.90
N TYR A 1018 -9.61 43.77 -7.97
CA TYR A 1018 -10.26 45.05 -8.27
C TYR A 1018 -10.12 46.03 -7.08
N THR A 1019 -8.90 46.50 -6.85
CA THR A 1019 -8.62 47.53 -5.85
C THR A 1019 -8.74 48.91 -6.47
N ASN A 1020 -9.40 49.85 -5.77
CA ASN A 1020 -9.84 51.15 -6.27
C ASN A 1020 -8.71 52.19 -6.55
N SER A 1021 -7.49 51.72 -6.86
CA SER A 1021 -6.28 52.53 -7.04
C SER A 1021 -5.90 52.66 -8.51
N ARG A 1022 -6.08 53.85 -9.08
CA ARG A 1022 -5.66 54.19 -10.46
C ARG A 1022 -4.19 53.81 -10.74
N ARG A 1023 -3.30 53.89 -9.74
CA ARG A 1023 -1.88 53.49 -9.87
C ARG A 1023 -1.71 52.00 -10.21
N LYS A 1024 -2.50 51.11 -9.59
CA LYS A 1024 -2.44 49.66 -9.85
C LYS A 1024 -3.04 49.29 -11.20
N PHE A 1025 -4.10 50.00 -11.62
CA PHE A 1025 -4.69 49.86 -12.96
C PHE A 1025 -3.67 50.27 -14.04
N ILE A 1026 -3.03 51.43 -13.90
CA ILE A 1026 -1.98 51.90 -14.83
C ILE A 1026 -0.81 50.91 -14.88
N LEU A 1027 -0.31 50.46 -13.73
CA LEU A 1027 0.79 49.48 -13.65
C LEU A 1027 0.46 48.16 -14.36
N PHE A 1028 -0.78 47.68 -14.27
CA PHE A 1028 -1.25 46.47 -14.94
C PHE A 1028 -1.26 46.60 -16.47
N TYR A 1029 -1.72 47.73 -17.02
CA TYR A 1029 -1.66 47.97 -18.46
C TYR A 1029 -0.23 48.21 -18.96
N LEU A 1030 0.61 48.92 -18.18
CA LEU A 1030 2.04 49.06 -18.48
C LEU A 1030 2.76 47.71 -18.50
N LEU A 1031 2.44 46.79 -17.58
CA LEU A 1031 2.99 45.43 -17.58
C LEU A 1031 2.58 44.65 -18.83
N ARG A 1032 1.32 44.75 -19.29
CA ARG A 1032 0.86 44.13 -20.54
C ARG A 1032 1.57 44.66 -21.77
N ILE A 1033 1.67 45.98 -21.89
CA ILE A 1033 2.36 46.66 -22.99
C ILE A 1033 3.86 46.30 -22.99
N SER A 1034 4.50 46.35 -21.83
CA SER A 1034 5.90 45.92 -21.66
C SER A 1034 6.08 44.45 -22.08
N SER A 1035 5.19 43.56 -21.67
CA SER A 1035 5.32 42.12 -21.96
C SER A 1035 5.14 41.77 -23.44
N ILE A 1036 4.19 42.40 -24.15
CA ILE A 1036 4.02 42.19 -25.60
C ILE A 1036 5.15 42.85 -26.41
N CYS A 1037 5.64 44.02 -25.99
CA CYS A 1037 6.82 44.65 -26.59
C CYS A 1037 8.08 43.81 -26.37
N LEU A 1038 8.25 43.20 -25.20
CA LEU A 1038 9.39 42.34 -24.87
C LEU A 1038 9.34 41.01 -25.65
N PHE A 1039 8.15 40.41 -25.80
CA PHE A 1039 7.94 39.24 -26.67
C PHE A 1039 8.29 39.57 -28.14
N GLY A 1040 7.78 40.69 -28.66
CA GLY A 1040 8.08 41.15 -30.02
C GLY A 1040 9.57 41.47 -30.24
N LEU A 1041 10.21 42.11 -29.25
CA LEU A 1041 11.65 42.39 -29.27
C LEU A 1041 12.48 41.11 -29.29
N PHE A 1042 12.22 40.16 -28.38
CA PHE A 1042 12.97 38.90 -28.36
C PHE A 1042 12.71 38.07 -29.62
N LEU A 1043 11.48 38.00 -30.13
CA LEU A 1043 11.18 37.29 -31.38
C LEU A 1043 11.89 37.94 -32.57
N GLY A 1044 11.91 39.28 -32.65
CA GLY A 1044 12.65 40.03 -33.65
C GLY A 1044 14.16 39.80 -33.57
N LEU A 1045 14.73 39.78 -32.37
CA LEU A 1045 16.14 39.47 -32.13
C LEU A 1045 16.49 38.02 -32.53
N LEU A 1046 15.61 37.04 -32.24
CA LEU A 1046 15.82 35.65 -32.66
C LEU A 1046 15.75 35.48 -34.18
N ILE A 1047 14.86 36.19 -34.87
CA ILE A 1047 14.77 36.18 -36.34
C ILE A 1047 15.99 36.89 -36.97
N HIS A 1048 16.46 37.99 -36.37
CA HIS A 1048 17.65 38.71 -36.79
C HIS A 1048 18.92 37.87 -36.61
N GLN A 1049 19.10 37.25 -35.43
CA GLN A 1049 20.19 36.34 -35.11
C GLN A 1049 20.21 35.13 -36.07
N PHE A 1050 19.04 34.56 -36.35
CA PHE A 1050 18.87 33.45 -37.29
C PHE A 1050 19.33 33.82 -38.70
N SER A 1051 19.13 35.07 -39.11
CA SER A 1051 19.50 35.59 -40.44
C SER A 1051 20.99 35.93 -40.60
N ILE A 1052 21.75 36.03 -39.50
CA ILE A 1052 23.12 36.59 -39.50
C ILE A 1052 24.19 35.58 -39.04
N SER A 1053 23.86 34.68 -38.10
CA SER A 1053 24.88 33.96 -37.33
C SER A 1053 25.24 32.58 -37.87
N LYS A 1054 26.55 32.30 -37.97
CA LYS A 1054 27.09 30.94 -38.06
C LYS A 1054 26.93 30.26 -36.69
N LEU A 1055 26.22 29.15 -36.64
CA LEU A 1055 25.74 28.52 -35.41
C LEU A 1055 26.88 28.24 -34.41
N ASP A 1056 27.98 27.70 -34.93
CA ASP A 1056 29.06 27.08 -34.16
C ASP A 1056 29.97 28.10 -33.44
N GLN A 1057 29.90 29.38 -33.86
CA GLN A 1057 30.71 30.46 -33.28
C GLN A 1057 30.02 31.20 -32.12
N VAL A 1058 28.71 31.04 -31.94
CA VAL A 1058 27.93 31.85 -30.98
C VAL A 1058 27.98 31.29 -29.56
N CYS A 1059 28.01 29.96 -29.39
CA CYS A 1059 27.95 29.33 -28.08
C CYS A 1059 28.54 27.91 -28.05
N PRO A 1060 29.87 27.75 -27.89
CA PRO A 1060 30.53 26.44 -27.86
C PRO A 1060 29.99 25.48 -26.78
N TYR A 1061 29.46 26.02 -25.69
CA TYR A 1061 28.91 25.25 -24.56
C TYR A 1061 27.41 24.91 -24.69
N CYS A 1062 26.68 25.48 -25.66
CA CYS A 1062 25.23 25.29 -25.76
C CYS A 1062 24.83 23.84 -26.09
N ARG A 1063 25.72 23.05 -26.72
CA ARG A 1063 25.51 21.61 -26.94
C ARG A 1063 25.27 20.84 -25.64
N TYR A 1064 25.95 21.22 -24.55
CA TYR A 1064 25.80 20.59 -23.23
C TYR A 1064 24.51 20.98 -22.48
N ILE A 1065 23.68 21.86 -23.04
CA ILE A 1065 22.36 22.23 -22.49
C ILE A 1065 21.27 21.26 -22.98
N SER A 1066 21.48 20.59 -24.12
CA SER A 1066 20.54 19.59 -24.68
C SER A 1066 21.12 18.17 -24.73
N CYS A 1067 22.27 17.93 -24.06
CA CYS A 1067 22.96 16.65 -24.05
C CYS A 1067 23.98 16.56 -22.89
N LEU A 1068 24.19 15.36 -22.33
CA LEU A 1068 25.25 15.06 -21.36
C LEU A 1068 26.47 14.41 -22.05
N PRO A 1069 27.71 14.93 -21.89
CA PRO A 1069 28.91 14.40 -22.53
C PRO A 1069 29.37 13.10 -21.86
N ILE A 1070 28.65 12.03 -22.17
CA ILE A 1070 28.88 10.65 -21.74
C ILE A 1070 28.93 9.81 -23.01
N ASN A 1071 29.91 8.92 -23.15
CA ASN A 1071 30.06 7.99 -24.29
C ASN A 1071 29.93 8.64 -25.69
N GLY A 1072 30.36 9.90 -25.84
CA GLY A 1072 30.29 10.63 -27.12
C GLY A 1072 28.90 11.14 -27.52
N PHE A 1073 27.87 11.08 -26.66
CA PHE A 1073 26.49 11.43 -27.03
C PHE A 1073 26.26 12.89 -27.53
N CYS A 1074 27.24 13.79 -27.43
CA CYS A 1074 27.13 15.22 -27.79
C CYS A 1074 28.13 15.69 -28.86
N ASP A 1075 28.86 14.75 -29.46
CA ASP A 1075 29.84 14.96 -30.53
C ASP A 1075 29.33 14.29 -31.81
#